data_AF-A0A1T5NJ39-F1
#
_entry.id   AF-A0A1T5NJ39-F1
#
_cell.length_a   1.000
_cell.length_b   1.000
_cell.length_c   1.000
_cell.angle_alpha   90.00
_cell.angle_beta   90.00
_cell.angle_gamma   90.00
#
_symmetry.space_group_name_H-M   'P 1'
#
loop_
_entity.id
_entity.type
_entity.pdbx_description
1 polymer ?
#
loop_
_entity_poly.entity_id
_entity_poly.type
_entity_poly.pdbx_seq_one_letter_code
_entity_poly.pdbx_strand_id
1 'polypeptide(L)'
;MKLQGLIKVCAAMLFCLGTQQLTAQQLKLGTNPSLIKQSALLELESKKQALLLTRIADTNQIVTPVNGMIIYLESDNTFRVRANNYWTKLIADGAAIKSINNDFSPSQEIKATYTPGGTFGFATAGGIHNLTIPDASLTAPGFVNYSAQSFKGLKNFTEGLQTYSLRVTNDVSTPIKILGKDASGDVASMTIDNNLSITSGQLAVKNTIKLWNANKIADYDVLFGTAPVNNDVLTFNGTQWIAKAAAASGVTSVGLSLPSLFNVTTPTVTTSGTLTATLNTQNANLVFAGPATGGAAVPAFRALTIADLPVNAFIQNTTTTQASSNFDISGSGVIGTTLTVKGLTPGSIPYVGTGDVISENNGQLFWDATKSLLGVGTGAPVNKVEISGPPTTAAPFSANTSGLRLTNLATATPAAATSKVLSINSTGDVILTDNPATTNWLTGGNVATATQFLGTTNAVDMVVKYNNKELFKGTRGQTAAESGGGDFSAYTLTLFNGAQKFNGHPVIIRANGNDVLAFEDAAGVPRWHWNMLGNGLNFVETNVQDYRLFLQNGGNVGVGTNTPAALLDVNGTAKLGATGTVLNGVYRASNINCFSINGSTATTSVPSSATATATVIFNITGPTVALGGNVIINPRFDFPFNLRLISSRVSADNTVTAIFVNTTGSAFSLSGTGKRFDITVIQ
;
A
#
# COMPACT_ATOMS: atom_id res chain seq x y z
N MET A 1 25.80 -77.32 11.45
CA MET A 1 25.40 -76.29 10.47
C MET A 1 24.69 -75.19 11.26
N LYS A 2 25.33 -74.05 11.55
CA LYS A 2 25.38 -72.88 10.65
C LYS A 2 24.16 -72.87 9.77
N LEU A 3 23.05 -72.30 10.23
CA LEU A 3 21.96 -71.94 9.34
C LEU A 3 20.99 -71.04 10.11
N GLN A 4 20.99 -69.75 9.75
CA GLN A 4 19.93 -69.21 8.89
C GLN A 4 18.58 -68.98 9.58
N GLY A 5 18.44 -69.23 10.89
CA GLY A 5 17.23 -68.89 11.65
C GLY A 5 17.19 -67.45 12.17
N LEU A 6 18.18 -67.02 12.98
CA LEU A 6 18.00 -65.84 13.84
C LEU A 6 18.44 -64.50 13.23
N ILE A 7 19.45 -64.49 12.35
CA ILE A 7 19.93 -63.23 11.75
C ILE A 7 18.91 -62.66 10.74
N LYS A 8 18.02 -63.52 10.20
CA LYS A 8 16.87 -63.12 9.36
C LYS A 8 15.65 -62.65 10.16
N VAL A 9 15.65 -62.77 11.50
CA VAL A 9 14.58 -62.26 12.39
C VAL A 9 14.84 -60.82 12.86
N CYS A 10 16.10 -60.39 13.05
CA CYS A 10 16.38 -59.00 13.45
C CYS A 10 16.49 -58.00 12.28
N ALA A 11 16.69 -58.46 11.04
CA ALA A 11 16.50 -57.63 9.86
C ALA A 11 15.01 -57.31 9.57
N ALA A 12 14.07 -57.79 10.39
CA ALA A 12 12.66 -57.36 10.41
C ALA A 12 12.32 -56.42 11.61
N MET A 13 13.30 -56.09 12.47
CA MET A 13 13.36 -54.83 13.24
C MET A 13 14.13 -53.74 12.47
N LEU A 14 14.59 -54.05 11.26
CA LEU A 14 14.91 -53.05 10.26
C LEU A 14 13.58 -52.37 9.87
N PHE A 15 13.48 -51.13 10.32
CA PHE A 15 12.91 -50.00 9.59
C PHE A 15 11.44 -49.61 9.78
N CYS A 16 10.58 -50.46 10.31
CA CYS A 16 9.21 -50.06 10.57
C CYS A 16 8.76 -50.76 11.85
N LEU A 17 7.96 -50.07 12.65
CA LEU A 17 7.09 -50.69 13.65
C LEU A 17 7.83 -51.09 14.93
N GLY A 18 8.04 -50.18 15.87
CA GLY A 18 7.28 -48.97 16.00
C GLY A 18 7.56 -48.36 17.34
N THR A 19 7.14 -47.11 17.38
CA THR A 19 7.01 -46.31 18.57
C THR A 19 8.34 -46.00 19.25
N GLN A 20 8.83 -44.78 19.08
CA GLN A 20 8.32 -43.71 19.93
C GLN A 20 8.49 -44.13 21.40
N GLN A 21 9.32 -43.49 22.18
CA GLN A 21 9.42 -42.06 22.28
C GLN A 21 10.47 -41.81 23.35
N LEU A 22 11.30 -40.83 23.07
CA LEU A 22 11.64 -39.79 24.01
C LEU A 22 12.35 -40.29 25.28
N THR A 23 13.64 -39.97 25.36
CA THR A 23 14.13 -39.23 26.53
C THR A 23 13.26 -37.97 26.68
N ALA A 24 12.03 -38.15 27.16
CA ALA A 24 11.29 -37.12 27.84
C ALA A 24 11.95 -37.04 29.21
N GLN A 25 13.21 -36.55 29.27
CA GLN A 25 13.57 -35.82 30.49
C GLN A 25 12.65 -34.61 30.62
N GLN A 26 12.14 -34.13 29.49
CA GLN A 26 11.12 -33.11 29.43
C GLN A 26 9.73 -33.69 29.18
N LEU A 27 8.84 -33.56 30.17
CA LEU A 27 7.41 -33.82 30.05
C LEU A 27 6.70 -32.50 29.72
N LYS A 28 6.12 -32.36 28.51
CA LYS A 28 5.24 -31.23 28.19
C LYS A 28 3.78 -31.67 28.16
N LEU A 29 2.90 -30.98 28.89
CA LEU A 29 1.45 -31.23 28.91
C LEU A 29 0.73 -29.91 28.56
N GLY A 30 -0.05 -29.87 27.48
CA GLY A 30 -0.60 -28.60 27.02
C GLY A 30 -1.27 -28.63 25.64
N THR A 31 -1.69 -27.46 25.14
CA THR A 31 -2.39 -27.30 23.86
C THR A 31 -1.49 -27.44 22.63
N ASN A 32 -0.15 -27.35 22.78
CA ASN A 32 0.82 -27.57 21.70
C ASN A 32 2.04 -28.39 22.17
N PRO A 33 1.87 -29.70 22.42
CA PRO A 33 2.88 -30.54 23.06
C PRO A 33 4.09 -30.86 22.17
N SER A 34 4.06 -30.53 20.87
CA SER A 34 5.16 -30.81 19.92
C SER A 34 6.24 -29.73 19.85
N LEU A 35 5.98 -28.52 20.37
CA LEU A 35 6.96 -27.44 20.48
C LEU A 35 7.52 -27.38 21.90
N ILE A 36 8.62 -28.08 22.13
CA ILE A 36 9.26 -28.22 23.45
C ILE A 36 10.37 -27.17 23.64
N LYS A 37 10.45 -26.58 24.84
CA LYS A 37 11.57 -25.70 25.19
C LYS A 37 12.66 -26.47 25.91
N GLN A 38 13.81 -26.69 25.29
CA GLN A 38 14.90 -27.53 25.83
C GLN A 38 15.40 -27.18 27.25
N SER A 39 15.05 -26.00 27.78
CA SER A 39 15.48 -25.52 29.10
C SER A 39 14.64 -26.02 30.29
N ALA A 40 13.61 -26.86 30.10
CA ALA A 40 12.74 -27.34 31.18
C ALA A 40 12.62 -28.88 31.18
N LEU A 41 12.54 -29.53 32.35
CA LEU A 41 12.16 -30.95 32.45
C LEU A 41 10.64 -31.17 32.58
N LEU A 42 9.86 -30.13 32.92
CA LEU A 42 8.39 -30.20 32.97
C LEU A 42 7.82 -28.88 32.45
N GLU A 43 7.03 -28.93 31.37
CA GLU A 43 6.40 -27.76 30.76
C GLU A 43 4.87 -27.96 30.73
N LEU A 44 4.12 -27.05 31.36
CA LEU A 44 2.66 -27.15 31.43
C LEU A 44 2.07 -25.96 30.68
N GLU A 45 1.56 -26.20 29.48
CA GLU A 45 1.11 -25.17 28.54
C GLU A 45 -0.40 -25.29 28.28
N SER A 46 -1.20 -24.88 29.26
CA SER A 46 -2.66 -24.83 29.11
C SER A 46 -3.18 -23.43 29.40
N LYS A 47 -4.21 -23.01 28.66
CA LYS A 47 -4.93 -21.74 28.89
C LYS A 47 -6.03 -21.86 29.95
N LYS A 48 -6.40 -23.09 30.36
CA LYS A 48 -7.54 -23.35 31.27
C LYS A 48 -7.24 -24.33 32.40
N GLN A 49 -6.07 -24.98 32.40
CA GLN A 49 -5.68 -25.95 33.42
C GLN A 49 -4.31 -25.56 33.97
N ALA A 50 -4.08 -25.81 35.26
CA ALA A 50 -2.85 -25.50 35.96
C ALA A 50 -2.27 -26.75 36.64
N LEU A 51 -1.03 -26.67 37.09
CA LEU A 51 -0.44 -27.72 37.94
C LEU A 51 -1.08 -27.67 39.32
N LEU A 52 -1.70 -28.77 39.74
CA LEU A 52 -2.06 -28.96 41.15
C LEU A 52 -0.89 -29.66 41.85
N LEU A 53 -0.26 -28.96 42.79
CA LEU A 53 0.83 -29.52 43.60
C LEU A 53 0.27 -30.40 44.71
N THR A 54 1.11 -31.26 45.29
CA THR A 54 0.73 -32.10 46.44
C THR A 54 0.22 -31.21 47.57
N ARG A 55 -1.05 -31.41 47.92
CA ARG A 55 -1.72 -30.68 48.99
C ARG A 55 -1.63 -31.51 50.27
N ILE A 56 -1.07 -30.94 51.32
CA ILE A 56 -0.87 -31.62 52.60
C ILE A 56 -1.38 -30.74 53.73
N ALA A 57 -1.91 -31.36 54.79
CA ALA A 57 -2.42 -30.60 55.94
C ALA A 57 -1.28 -30.10 56.83
N ASP A 58 -0.23 -30.92 56.97
CA ASP A 58 0.95 -30.63 57.80
C ASP A 58 2.24 -31.01 57.05
N THR A 59 3.25 -30.17 57.18
CA THR A 59 4.56 -30.36 56.55
C THR A 59 5.34 -31.60 57.00
N ASN A 60 5.03 -32.17 58.16
CA ASN A 60 5.65 -33.39 58.67
C ASN A 60 5.19 -34.65 57.90
N GLN A 61 4.15 -34.55 57.07
CA GLN A 61 3.66 -35.65 56.23
C GLN A 61 4.62 -36.01 55.09
N ILE A 62 5.55 -35.12 54.74
CA ILE A 62 6.65 -35.44 53.81
C ILE A 62 7.85 -35.90 54.65
N VAL A 63 8.07 -37.21 54.66
CA VAL A 63 9.19 -37.84 55.37
C VAL A 63 10.47 -37.62 54.54
N THR A 64 11.53 -37.08 55.15
CA THR A 64 12.81 -36.71 54.50
C THR A 64 12.68 -35.69 53.35
N PRO A 65 12.12 -34.49 53.59
CA PRO A 65 11.94 -33.50 52.53
C PRO A 65 13.30 -32.93 52.08
N VAL A 66 13.54 -32.90 50.77
CA VAL A 66 14.76 -32.32 50.18
C VAL A 66 14.49 -30.91 49.66
N ASN A 67 15.54 -30.08 49.63
CA ASN A 67 15.43 -28.72 49.12
C ASN A 67 15.05 -28.69 47.64
N GLY A 68 14.20 -27.74 47.26
CA GLY A 68 13.61 -27.61 45.93
C GLY A 68 12.20 -28.20 45.80
N MET A 69 11.72 -29.00 46.78
CA MET A 69 10.34 -29.50 46.77
C MET A 69 9.33 -28.36 46.89
N ILE A 70 8.20 -28.42 46.18
CA ILE A 70 7.10 -27.44 46.26
C ILE A 70 5.80 -28.17 46.60
N ILE A 71 5.05 -27.65 47.57
CA ILE A 71 3.77 -28.18 48.04
C ILE A 71 2.74 -27.06 48.18
N TYR A 72 1.48 -27.43 48.37
CA TYR A 72 0.45 -26.54 48.89
C TYR A 72 0.08 -27.00 50.30
N LEU A 73 0.30 -26.15 51.30
CA LEU A 73 -0.05 -26.44 52.69
C LEU A 73 -1.50 -26.01 52.93
N GLU A 74 -2.37 -26.98 53.25
CA GLU A 74 -3.81 -26.75 53.34
C GLU A 74 -4.22 -26.03 54.62
N SER A 75 -3.46 -26.19 55.70
CA SER A 75 -3.77 -25.58 57.00
C SER A 75 -3.79 -24.05 56.94
N ASP A 76 -3.01 -23.44 56.04
CA ASP A 76 -3.03 -21.99 55.81
C ASP A 76 -3.32 -21.58 54.36
N ASN A 77 -3.61 -22.54 53.48
CA ASN A 77 -3.91 -22.33 52.06
C ASN A 77 -2.78 -21.63 51.28
N THR A 78 -1.53 -22.03 51.50
CA THR A 78 -0.36 -21.38 50.88
C THR A 78 0.55 -22.35 50.11
N PHE A 79 1.18 -21.85 49.04
CA PHE A 79 2.28 -22.58 48.40
C PHE A 79 3.56 -22.48 49.24
N ARG A 80 4.22 -23.61 49.48
CA ARG A 80 5.51 -23.69 50.18
C ARG A 80 6.57 -24.30 49.28
N VAL A 81 7.81 -23.83 49.39
CA VAL A 81 9.00 -24.51 48.87
C VAL A 81 9.87 -24.95 50.04
N ARG A 82 10.47 -26.14 49.96
CA ARG A 82 11.51 -26.56 50.90
C ARG A 82 12.82 -25.92 50.46
N ALA A 83 13.38 -25.03 51.27
CA ALA A 83 14.67 -24.40 51.01
C ALA A 83 15.47 -24.38 52.30
N ASN A 84 16.79 -24.61 52.22
CA ASN A 84 17.69 -24.67 53.38
C ASN A 84 17.22 -25.62 54.50
N ASN A 85 16.55 -26.72 54.14
CA ASN A 85 15.93 -27.72 55.00
C ASN A 85 14.76 -27.20 55.84
N TYR A 86 14.09 -26.12 55.43
CA TYR A 86 12.86 -25.61 56.04
C TYR A 86 11.77 -25.37 54.98
N TRP A 87 10.49 -25.42 55.36
CA TRP A 87 9.38 -25.11 54.45
C TRP A 87 9.06 -23.61 54.50
N THR A 88 9.31 -22.91 53.40
CA THR A 88 9.15 -21.46 53.28
C THR A 88 7.97 -21.14 52.37
N LYS A 89 7.14 -20.15 52.73
CA LYS A 89 6.02 -19.70 51.88
C LYS A 89 6.59 -19.05 50.61
N LEU A 90 6.10 -19.47 49.43
CA LEU A 90 6.65 -19.04 48.14
C LEU A 90 6.28 -17.58 47.80
N ILE A 91 5.22 -17.04 48.41
CA ILE A 91 4.89 -15.62 48.37
C ILE A 91 4.53 -15.19 49.79
N ALA A 92 5.33 -14.32 50.41
CA ALA A 92 5.01 -13.76 51.72
C ALA A 92 3.86 -12.72 51.60
N ASP A 93 2.99 -12.65 52.61
CA ASP A 93 1.97 -11.60 52.68
C ASP A 93 2.65 -10.23 52.77
N GLY A 94 2.32 -9.29 51.86
CA GLY A 94 2.76 -7.88 51.93
C GLY A 94 3.50 -7.30 50.72
N ALA A 95 3.76 -8.06 49.64
CA ALA A 95 4.49 -7.53 48.47
C ALA A 95 3.57 -6.92 47.39
N ALA A 96 3.06 -5.71 47.63
CA ALA A 96 2.44 -4.90 46.58
C ALA A 96 3.29 -3.71 46.13
N ILE A 97 4.63 -3.76 46.26
CA ILE A 97 5.57 -2.90 45.51
C ILE A 97 6.87 -3.68 45.30
N LYS A 98 7.26 -3.94 44.05
CA LYS A 98 8.51 -4.64 43.69
C LYS A 98 9.71 -3.69 43.50
N SER A 99 9.43 -2.41 43.30
CA SER A 99 10.40 -1.31 43.27
C SER A 99 9.70 0.04 43.23
N ILE A 100 10.16 1.05 43.97
CA ILE A 100 9.86 2.47 43.73
C ILE A 100 11.16 3.16 43.31
N ASN A 101 11.11 3.89 42.20
CA ASN A 101 12.21 4.74 41.70
C ASN A 101 13.57 4.01 41.61
N ASN A 102 13.57 2.80 41.03
CA ASN A 102 14.74 1.93 40.81
C ASN A 102 15.44 1.38 42.07
N ASP A 103 14.81 1.44 43.24
CA ASP A 103 15.26 0.71 44.43
C ASP A 103 14.47 -0.59 44.60
N PHE A 104 15.21 -1.70 44.66
CA PHE A 104 14.68 -3.07 44.69
C PHE A 104 14.80 -3.72 46.07
N SER A 105 15.06 -2.92 47.11
CA SER A 105 15.14 -3.39 48.49
C SER A 105 13.81 -4.06 48.90
N PRO A 106 13.86 -5.22 49.59
CA PRO A 106 12.68 -6.06 49.84
C PRO A 106 11.69 -5.50 50.87
N SER A 107 12.10 -4.51 51.66
CA SER A 107 11.22 -3.68 52.51
C SER A 107 11.28 -2.26 51.97
N GLN A 108 10.12 -1.69 51.66
CA GLN A 108 10.00 -0.31 51.17
C GLN A 108 9.18 0.53 52.14
N GLU A 109 9.76 1.60 52.65
CA GLU A 109 9.15 2.54 53.59
C GLU A 109 9.13 3.94 52.96
N ILE A 110 7.96 4.59 52.94
CA ILE A 110 7.87 6.01 52.56
C ILE A 110 7.90 6.84 53.83
N LYS A 111 8.87 7.75 53.94
CA LYS A 111 9.07 8.61 55.10
C LYS A 111 9.01 10.08 54.68
N ALA A 112 8.44 10.92 55.53
CA ALA A 112 8.58 12.37 55.39
C ALA A 112 9.65 12.86 56.38
N THR A 113 10.59 13.69 55.90
CA THR A 113 11.57 14.34 56.78
C THR A 113 11.42 15.85 56.68
N TYR A 114 11.26 16.49 57.84
CA TYR A 114 11.20 17.93 57.99
C TYR A 114 12.57 18.43 58.41
N THR A 115 13.14 19.35 57.63
CA THR A 115 14.46 19.91 57.94
C THR A 115 14.45 21.42 57.67
N PRO A 116 14.73 22.26 58.70
CA PRO A 116 14.79 23.71 58.51
C PRO A 116 15.83 24.08 57.45
N GLY A 117 15.39 24.75 56.38
CA GLY A 117 16.29 25.24 55.32
C GLY A 117 16.71 24.23 54.25
N GLY A 118 16.07 23.06 54.18
CA GLY A 118 16.32 22.06 53.12
C GLY A 118 15.75 22.43 51.75
N THR A 119 16.00 21.60 50.73
CA THR A 119 15.38 21.71 49.39
C THR A 119 14.17 20.77 49.31
N PHE A 120 13.07 21.22 48.69
CA PHE A 120 11.93 20.33 48.42
C PHE A 120 12.35 19.27 47.41
N GLY A 121 12.18 17.98 47.75
CA GLY A 121 12.67 16.91 46.90
C GLY A 121 12.27 15.53 47.38
N PHE A 122 12.40 14.56 46.47
CA PHE A 122 12.13 13.15 46.70
C PHE A 122 13.41 12.36 46.46
N ALA A 123 13.89 11.63 47.45
CA ALA A 123 15.12 10.84 47.36
C ALA A 123 14.87 9.41 47.84
N THR A 124 15.49 8.44 47.15
CA THR A 124 15.37 7.03 47.47
C THR A 124 16.75 6.44 47.76
N ALA A 125 16.91 5.76 48.89
CA ALA A 125 18.10 4.98 49.19
C ALA A 125 17.81 3.85 50.21
N GLY A 126 18.22 2.62 49.88
CA GLY A 126 18.21 1.49 50.81
C GLY A 126 16.82 1.05 51.28
N GLY A 127 15.81 1.16 50.44
CA GLY A 127 14.41 0.84 50.73
C GLY A 127 13.63 1.96 51.40
N ILE A 128 14.24 3.10 51.70
CA ILE A 128 13.54 4.26 52.27
C ILE A 128 13.38 5.34 51.19
N HIS A 129 12.13 5.74 50.97
CA HIS A 129 11.73 6.77 50.04
C HIS A 129 11.36 8.02 50.83
N ASN A 130 12.26 8.99 50.85
CA ASN A 130 12.13 10.17 51.70
C ASN A 130 11.58 11.36 50.92
N LEU A 131 10.38 11.82 51.27
CA LEU A 131 9.84 13.10 50.85
C LEU A 131 10.37 14.19 51.81
N THR A 132 11.23 15.05 51.29
CA THR A 132 11.74 16.19 52.07
C THR A 132 10.83 17.39 51.86
N ILE A 133 10.18 17.83 52.94
CA ILE A 133 9.35 19.04 52.96
C ILE A 133 10.09 20.08 53.82
N PRO A 134 10.68 21.12 53.21
CA PRO A 134 11.48 22.07 53.96
C PRO A 134 10.58 23.02 54.75
N ASP A 135 10.95 23.26 55.99
CA ASP A 135 10.33 24.29 56.84
C ASP A 135 10.84 25.67 56.44
N ALA A 136 9.97 26.67 56.52
CA ALA A 136 10.35 28.05 56.28
C ALA A 136 11.49 28.45 57.24
N SER A 137 12.58 28.98 56.67
CA SER A 137 13.77 29.37 57.42
C SER A 137 14.32 30.72 56.95
N LEU A 138 15.38 31.19 57.60
CA LEU A 138 16.11 32.38 57.17
C LEU A 138 16.91 32.16 55.87
N THR A 139 17.15 30.92 55.44
CA THR A 139 18.05 30.63 54.31
C THR A 139 17.34 30.00 53.11
N ALA A 140 16.13 29.46 53.27
CA ALA A 140 15.34 28.89 52.18
C ALA A 140 13.82 29.06 52.40
N PRO A 141 13.03 29.27 51.33
CA PRO A 141 11.57 29.24 51.41
C PRO A 141 11.09 27.82 51.75
N GLY A 142 10.04 27.72 52.56
CA GLY A 142 9.52 26.43 53.01
C GLY A 142 8.09 26.53 53.51
N PHE A 143 7.53 25.40 53.91
CA PHE A 143 6.18 25.28 54.44
C PHE A 143 6.08 25.86 55.84
N VAL A 144 4.94 26.50 56.12
CA VAL A 144 4.62 27.00 57.46
C VAL A 144 3.89 25.93 58.25
N ASN A 145 4.37 25.62 59.44
CA ASN A 145 3.77 24.62 60.31
C ASN A 145 3.75 25.08 61.79
N TYR A 146 3.29 24.22 62.69
CA TYR A 146 3.09 24.53 64.11
C TYR A 146 4.40 24.56 64.95
N SER A 147 5.54 24.21 64.35
CA SER A 147 6.85 24.29 64.99
C SER A 147 7.41 25.71 64.92
N ALA A 148 8.42 26.01 65.76
CA ALA A 148 9.09 27.30 65.71
C ALA A 148 9.83 27.47 64.37
N GLN A 149 9.42 28.46 63.58
CA GLN A 149 9.97 28.72 62.24
C GLN A 149 10.42 30.17 62.10
N SER A 150 11.39 30.38 61.21
CA SER A 150 11.97 31.70 60.96
C SER A 150 11.77 32.10 59.50
N PHE A 151 11.53 33.39 59.24
CA PHE A 151 11.16 33.88 57.91
C PHE A 151 12.11 34.98 57.46
N LYS A 152 12.76 34.84 56.29
CA LYS A 152 13.56 35.92 55.68
C LYS A 152 12.81 36.65 54.56
N GLY A 153 13.05 37.95 54.45
CA GLY A 153 12.46 38.84 53.45
C GLY A 153 11.10 39.42 53.88
N LEU A 154 10.59 40.41 53.14
CA LEU A 154 9.32 41.06 53.43
C LEU A 154 8.16 40.05 53.34
N LYS A 155 7.31 40.01 54.37
CA LYS A 155 6.12 39.15 54.43
C LYS A 155 4.87 40.02 54.43
N ASN A 156 4.08 39.91 53.37
CA ASN A 156 2.82 40.63 53.23
C ASN A 156 1.66 39.70 53.58
N PHE A 157 0.90 40.05 54.62
CA PHE A 157 -0.34 39.38 55.00
C PHE A 157 -1.51 40.26 54.57
N THR A 158 -2.19 39.89 53.48
CA THR A 158 -3.24 40.70 52.84
C THR A 158 -4.54 40.76 53.61
N GLU A 159 -4.77 39.82 54.53
CA GLU A 159 -5.98 39.72 55.35
C GLU A 159 -5.68 39.86 56.86
N GLY A 160 -4.50 40.42 57.18
CA GLY A 160 -4.02 40.61 58.55
C GLY A 160 -3.23 39.43 59.11
N LEU A 161 -2.49 39.69 60.18
CA LEU A 161 -1.69 38.70 60.90
C LEU A 161 -2.29 38.47 62.30
N GLN A 162 -2.90 37.31 62.54
CA GLN A 162 -3.38 36.91 63.86
C GLN A 162 -2.30 36.12 64.60
N THR A 163 -1.80 36.67 65.72
CA THR A 163 -0.85 35.98 66.59
C THR A 163 -1.34 36.00 68.03
N TYR A 164 -1.15 34.91 68.76
CA TYR A 164 -1.41 34.87 70.21
C TYR A 164 -0.47 35.82 70.98
N SER A 165 0.77 36.00 70.50
CA SER A 165 1.73 36.98 71.03
C SER A 165 2.72 37.37 69.94
N LEU A 166 2.88 38.67 69.66
CA LEU A 166 3.90 39.18 68.74
C LEU A 166 5.09 39.72 69.54
N ARG A 167 6.26 39.07 69.41
CA ARG A 167 7.52 39.56 69.97
C ARG A 167 8.48 39.92 68.84
N VAL A 168 8.76 41.21 68.68
CA VAL A 168 9.80 41.72 67.78
C VAL A 168 11.12 41.74 68.55
N THR A 169 12.17 41.14 68.01
CA THR A 169 13.48 41.04 68.67
C THR A 169 14.57 41.30 67.63
N ASN A 170 15.61 42.07 67.99
CA ASN A 170 16.68 42.52 67.09
C ASN A 170 16.19 43.28 65.85
N ASP A 171 15.21 44.16 66.03
CA ASP A 171 14.84 45.12 65.00
C ASP A 171 16.00 46.10 64.79
N VAL A 172 16.65 46.01 63.63
CA VAL A 172 17.69 46.95 63.17
C VAL A 172 17.11 47.96 62.17
N SER A 173 15.80 47.96 61.98
CA SER A 173 15.09 49.02 61.24
C SER A 173 14.70 50.14 62.20
N THR A 174 14.51 51.35 61.68
CA THR A 174 13.95 52.49 62.41
C THR A 174 12.41 52.38 62.42
N PRO A 175 11.77 51.92 63.51
CA PRO A 175 10.34 51.61 63.50
C PRO A 175 9.55 52.85 63.94
N ILE A 176 8.59 53.29 63.12
CA ILE A 176 7.78 54.50 63.37
C ILE A 176 6.41 54.17 64.01
N LYS A 177 6.21 52.96 64.57
CA LYS A 177 5.28 52.61 65.68
C LYS A 177 4.96 51.10 65.72
N ILE A 178 4.95 50.55 66.95
CA ILE A 178 3.92 49.72 67.63
C ILE A 178 4.64 48.94 68.78
N LEU A 179 4.71 49.58 69.96
CA LEU A 179 4.91 49.05 71.33
C LEU A 179 6.26 48.38 71.73
N GLY A 180 7.19 49.17 72.28
CA GLY A 180 8.41 48.70 72.95
C GLY A 180 8.49 49.12 74.43
N LYS A 181 8.36 48.13 75.32
CA LYS A 181 8.64 48.11 76.77
C LYS A 181 10.13 48.23 77.10
N ASP A 182 10.48 48.46 78.37
CA ASP A 182 11.89 48.53 78.80
C ASP A 182 12.48 47.15 79.20
N ALA A 183 13.73 47.17 79.69
CA ALA A 183 14.55 46.01 80.00
C ALA A 183 13.99 45.08 81.11
N SER A 184 13.00 45.51 81.88
CA SER A 184 12.39 44.69 82.95
C SER A 184 11.05 44.06 82.53
N GLY A 185 10.55 44.37 81.32
CA GLY A 185 9.35 43.75 80.78
C GLY A 185 8.05 44.53 80.94
N ASP A 186 8.05 45.66 81.64
CA ASP A 186 6.90 46.57 81.78
C ASP A 186 6.99 47.79 80.85
N VAL A 187 5.84 48.43 80.62
CA VAL A 187 5.73 49.63 79.77
C VAL A 187 6.12 50.86 80.58
N ALA A 188 7.39 51.27 80.50
CA ALA A 188 7.90 52.41 81.27
C ALA A 188 7.80 53.78 80.57
N SER A 189 7.47 53.86 79.26
CA SER A 189 7.08 55.13 78.63
C SER A 189 6.26 54.94 77.36
N MET A 190 5.24 55.77 77.20
CA MET A 190 4.46 55.96 75.98
C MET A 190 4.68 57.40 75.50
N THR A 191 5.40 57.57 74.39
CA THR A 191 5.52 58.88 73.73
C THR A 191 4.41 59.01 72.69
N ILE A 192 3.52 59.98 72.89
CA ILE A 192 2.64 60.52 71.85
C ILE A 192 3.05 61.97 71.64
N ASP A 193 3.56 62.28 70.46
CA ASP A 193 3.67 63.64 69.98
C ASP A 193 2.29 64.20 69.63
N ASN A 194 1.99 65.33 70.27
CA ASN A 194 1.00 66.35 69.92
C ASN A 194 -0.48 66.20 70.34
N ASN A 195 -0.90 65.46 71.38
CA ASN A 195 -2.21 65.76 72.06
C ASN A 195 -2.49 65.08 73.43
N LEU A 196 -1.49 64.92 74.31
CA LEU A 196 -1.63 64.67 75.76
C LEU A 196 -2.57 63.52 76.23
N SER A 197 -2.00 62.46 76.80
CA SER A 197 -2.74 61.54 77.68
C SER A 197 -2.05 61.44 79.04
N ILE A 198 -2.82 61.72 80.10
CA ILE A 198 -2.43 61.79 81.51
C ILE A 198 -3.10 60.61 82.20
N THR A 199 -2.36 59.85 82.99
CA THR A 199 -2.97 58.91 83.96
C THR A 199 -2.46 59.26 85.35
N SER A 200 -3.39 59.52 86.27
CA SER A 200 -3.21 60.01 87.66
C SER A 200 -2.95 61.52 87.87
N GLY A 201 -3.31 62.36 86.90
CA GLY A 201 -3.69 63.76 87.19
C GLY A 201 -2.58 64.77 87.51
N GLN A 202 -1.29 64.47 87.31
CA GLN A 202 -0.24 65.50 87.29
C GLN A 202 0.82 65.23 86.22
N LEU A 203 1.22 66.31 85.52
CA LEU A 203 2.39 66.36 84.63
C LEU A 203 3.49 67.15 85.36
N ALA A 204 4.42 66.47 86.04
CA ALA A 204 5.52 67.12 86.74
C ALA A 204 6.79 67.11 85.87
N VAL A 205 7.24 68.29 85.44
CA VAL A 205 8.48 68.45 84.67
C VAL A 205 9.61 68.91 85.58
N LYS A 206 10.80 68.29 85.46
CA LYS A 206 11.97 68.61 86.31
C LYS A 206 12.57 69.97 85.90
N ASN A 207 12.18 71.03 86.60
CA ASN A 207 12.53 72.44 86.33
C ASN A 207 14.02 72.83 86.54
N THR A 208 14.89 71.87 86.84
CA THR A 208 16.31 72.07 87.14
C THR A 208 17.25 71.69 85.98
N ILE A 209 16.71 71.25 84.84
CA ILE A 209 17.48 70.88 83.64
C ILE A 209 17.31 71.96 82.56
N LYS A 210 18.40 72.32 81.88
CA LYS A 210 18.53 73.42 80.89
C LYS A 210 17.43 73.49 79.82
N LEU A 211 16.78 72.37 79.50
CA LEU A 211 15.74 72.30 78.48
C LEU A 211 14.32 72.68 78.98
N TRP A 212 14.09 72.77 80.30
CA TRP A 212 12.72 72.90 80.86
C TRP A 212 12.59 73.96 81.98
N ASN A 213 13.58 74.84 82.15
CA ASN A 213 13.49 75.99 83.06
C ASN A 213 12.90 77.19 82.31
N ALA A 214 11.65 77.55 82.61
CA ALA A 214 10.94 78.65 81.95
C ALA A 214 11.58 80.05 82.14
N ASN A 215 12.57 80.18 83.02
CA ASN A 215 13.31 81.44 83.24
C ASN A 215 14.66 81.49 82.51
N LYS A 216 14.99 80.52 81.65
CA LYS A 216 16.25 80.52 80.89
C LYS A 216 16.04 80.14 79.42
N ILE A 217 16.76 80.79 78.52
CA ILE A 217 16.89 80.40 77.10
C ILE A 217 18.39 80.32 76.79
N ALA A 218 18.87 79.17 76.31
CA ALA A 218 20.28 78.92 75.95
C ALA A 218 21.30 79.32 77.05
N ASP A 219 21.11 78.82 78.27
CA ASP A 219 21.99 79.02 79.45
C ASP A 219 22.01 80.42 80.09
N TYR A 220 21.29 81.39 79.54
CA TYR A 220 21.18 82.74 80.10
C TYR A 220 19.80 83.00 80.72
N ASP A 221 19.76 83.82 81.77
CA ASP A 221 18.52 84.19 82.47
C ASP A 221 17.61 85.04 81.57
N VAL A 222 16.29 84.84 81.68
CA VAL A 222 15.26 85.68 81.07
C VAL A 222 14.69 86.56 82.17
N LEU A 223 15.00 87.86 82.13
CA LEU A 223 14.62 88.82 83.18
C LEU A 223 13.49 89.73 82.71
N PHE A 224 12.37 89.70 83.43
CA PHE A 224 11.25 90.62 83.23
C PHE A 224 11.30 91.69 84.33
N GLY A 225 12.04 92.78 84.11
CA GLY A 225 12.03 93.93 85.05
C GLY A 225 10.66 94.62 85.13
N THR A 226 9.85 94.47 84.08
CA THR A 226 8.43 94.82 83.95
C THR A 226 7.76 93.79 83.05
N ALA A 227 6.43 93.61 83.15
CA ALA A 227 5.69 92.69 82.28
C ALA A 227 5.87 93.09 80.79
N PRO A 228 6.23 92.15 79.90
CA PRO A 228 6.33 92.42 78.45
C PRO A 228 5.00 92.94 77.88
N VAL A 229 5.06 93.83 76.90
CA VAL A 229 3.87 94.26 76.14
C VAL A 229 3.72 93.46 74.85
N ASN A 230 2.52 93.50 74.27
CA ASN A 230 2.21 92.77 73.04
C ASN A 230 3.13 93.24 71.89
N ASN A 231 3.79 92.30 71.21
CA ASN A 231 4.79 92.48 70.15
C ASN A 231 6.23 92.82 70.58
N ASP A 232 6.57 92.76 71.87
CA ASP A 232 7.97 92.72 72.29
C ASP A 232 8.63 91.38 71.89
N VAL A 233 9.85 91.45 71.38
CA VAL A 233 10.76 90.31 71.16
C VAL A 233 11.82 90.24 72.24
N LEU A 234 12.25 89.01 72.55
CA LEU A 234 13.41 88.83 73.43
C LEU A 234 14.69 89.21 72.68
N THR A 235 15.44 90.15 73.25
CA THR A 235 16.74 90.58 72.76
C THR A 235 17.81 90.16 73.76
N PHE A 236 18.85 89.48 73.28
CA PHE A 236 20.00 89.12 74.11
C PHE A 236 20.91 90.34 74.28
N ASN A 237 21.15 90.77 75.53
CA ASN A 237 21.97 91.96 75.81
C ASN A 237 23.46 91.66 76.03
N GLY A 238 23.87 90.40 75.83
CA GLY A 238 25.24 89.91 76.04
C GLY A 238 25.42 89.07 77.31
N THR A 239 24.52 89.18 78.30
CA THR A 239 24.58 88.38 79.55
C THR A 239 23.24 87.78 79.96
N GLN A 240 22.12 88.31 79.46
CA GLN A 240 20.77 87.83 79.75
C GLN A 240 19.80 88.20 78.62
N TRP A 241 18.67 87.50 78.55
CA TRP A 241 17.56 87.83 77.66
C TRP A 241 16.62 88.85 78.31
N ILE A 242 16.31 89.93 77.57
CA ILE A 242 15.38 91.00 78.00
C ILE A 242 14.31 91.24 76.92
N ALA A 243 13.10 91.70 77.28
CA ALA A 243 12.05 92.05 76.31
C ALA A 243 12.30 93.44 75.66
N LYS A 244 12.07 93.57 74.34
CA LYS A 244 12.23 94.80 73.54
C LYS A 244 11.41 94.73 72.23
N ALA A 245 10.84 95.82 71.71
CA ALA A 245 10.03 95.81 70.46
C ALA A 245 10.77 95.31 69.19
N ALA A 246 10.05 94.63 68.26
CA ALA A 246 10.58 93.99 67.03
C ALA A 246 10.78 94.93 65.81
N ALA A 247 11.75 94.60 64.92
CA ALA A 247 12.00 95.27 63.62
C ALA A 247 11.71 94.35 62.42
N ALA A 248 11.22 94.87 61.28
CA ALA A 248 10.73 94.07 60.14
C ALA A 248 11.48 94.32 58.80
N SER A 249 11.82 93.25 58.01
CA SER A 249 11.99 93.31 56.53
C SER A 249 12.03 91.91 55.84
N GLY A 250 11.53 91.81 54.58
CA GLY A 250 11.52 90.63 53.68
C GLY A 250 11.25 90.98 52.19
N VAL A 251 11.47 90.05 51.24
CA VAL A 251 11.51 90.24 49.76
C VAL A 251 10.19 90.73 49.13
N THR A 252 10.25 91.67 48.18
CA THR A 252 9.06 92.35 47.64
C THR A 252 8.62 91.98 46.20
N SER A 253 9.43 91.31 45.35
CA SER A 253 8.93 90.70 44.10
C SER A 253 9.92 89.73 43.41
N VAL A 254 9.38 88.73 42.68
CA VAL A 254 10.08 87.85 41.71
C VAL A 254 9.15 87.62 40.51
N GLY A 255 9.65 87.71 39.27
CA GLY A 255 8.87 87.48 38.04
C GLY A 255 9.37 86.28 37.22
N LEU A 256 8.46 85.46 36.71
CA LEU A 256 8.73 84.33 35.80
C LEU A 256 7.69 84.32 34.66
N SER A 257 8.17 84.34 33.41
CA SER A 257 7.34 84.25 32.20
C SER A 257 7.85 83.12 31.32
N LEU A 258 6.96 82.21 30.93
CA LEU A 258 7.25 81.05 30.08
C LEU A 258 6.24 81.00 28.93
N PRO A 259 6.56 80.36 27.79
CA PRO A 259 5.58 80.10 26.74
C PRO A 259 4.38 79.29 27.27
N SER A 260 3.21 79.44 26.64
CA SER A 260 1.94 78.80 27.05
C SER A 260 1.95 77.26 27.07
N LEU A 261 3.05 76.64 26.65
CA LEU A 261 3.35 75.23 26.85
C LEU A 261 3.43 74.85 28.34
N PHE A 262 3.82 75.79 29.20
CA PHE A 262 4.02 75.54 30.63
C PHE A 262 2.88 76.11 31.49
N ASN A 263 2.50 75.38 32.52
CA ASN A 263 1.70 75.86 33.65
C ASN A 263 2.62 76.18 34.82
N VAL A 264 2.64 77.42 35.29
CA VAL A 264 3.41 77.80 36.49
C VAL A 264 2.56 77.50 37.71
N THR A 265 2.98 76.52 38.52
CA THR A 265 2.18 76.02 39.64
C THR A 265 2.43 76.77 40.95
N THR A 266 3.52 77.54 41.03
CA THR A 266 3.89 78.39 42.18
C THR A 266 4.50 79.72 41.69
N PRO A 267 3.69 80.77 41.46
CA PRO A 267 4.19 81.98 40.81
C PRO A 267 4.96 82.96 41.73
N THR A 268 5.05 82.73 43.04
CA THR A 268 5.72 83.65 43.98
C THR A 268 6.53 82.93 45.08
N VAL A 269 7.68 83.52 45.45
CA VAL A 269 8.55 83.09 46.56
C VAL A 269 8.81 84.31 47.47
N THR A 270 8.51 84.21 48.76
CA THR A 270 8.58 85.34 49.72
C THR A 270 9.70 85.25 50.76
N THR A 271 10.47 84.16 50.77
CA THR A 271 11.65 83.99 51.66
C THR A 271 12.74 83.13 50.99
N SER A 272 12.45 81.88 50.64
CA SER A 272 13.30 81.00 49.82
C SER A 272 12.46 79.83 49.27
N GLY A 273 12.65 79.43 48.01
CA GLY A 273 11.87 78.37 47.37
C GLY A 273 12.21 78.21 45.88
N THR A 274 11.74 77.12 45.27
CA THR A 274 11.98 76.80 43.85
C THR A 274 10.74 77.13 43.02
N LEU A 275 10.88 77.98 42.00
CA LEU A 275 9.82 78.19 41.01
C LEU A 275 9.68 76.93 40.16
N THR A 276 8.50 76.32 40.18
CA THR A 276 8.22 75.09 39.45
C THR A 276 7.23 75.36 38.31
N ALA A 277 7.53 74.79 37.14
CA ALA A 277 6.63 74.76 36.00
C ALA A 277 6.37 73.31 35.60
N THR A 278 5.15 73.01 35.18
CA THR A 278 4.76 71.73 34.59
C THR A 278 4.36 71.94 33.14
N LEU A 279 4.38 70.90 32.30
CA LEU A 279 3.80 70.99 30.95
C LEU A 279 2.27 71.04 31.06
N ASN A 280 1.62 71.86 30.24
CA ASN A 280 0.17 71.83 30.07
C ASN A 280 -0.25 70.54 29.38
N THR A 281 -1.32 69.91 29.88
CA THR A 281 -1.94 68.75 29.21
C THR A 281 -2.33 69.13 27.79
N GLN A 282 -1.95 68.28 26.83
CA GLN A 282 -2.33 68.41 25.43
C GLN A 282 -3.30 67.30 25.06
N ASN A 283 -4.06 67.54 24.00
CA ASN A 283 -4.87 66.49 23.41
C ASN A 283 -3.96 65.36 22.90
N ALA A 284 -4.41 64.11 23.08
CA ALA A 284 -3.67 62.95 22.61
C ALA A 284 -3.42 62.99 21.09
N ASN A 285 -2.35 62.30 20.65
CA ASN A 285 -1.96 62.16 19.24
C ASN A 285 -1.51 63.46 18.53
N LEU A 286 -1.07 64.47 19.30
CA LEU A 286 -0.44 65.67 18.78
C LEU A 286 1.08 65.64 19.02
N VAL A 287 1.83 66.20 18.08
CA VAL A 287 3.28 66.40 18.18
C VAL A 287 3.57 67.90 18.24
N PHE A 288 4.61 68.29 18.98
CA PHE A 288 5.05 69.68 19.05
C PHE A 288 5.96 70.00 17.86
N ALA A 289 5.39 70.62 16.82
CA ALA A 289 6.08 70.88 15.55
C ALA A 289 5.71 72.25 14.98
N GLY A 290 6.59 72.83 14.15
CA GLY A 290 6.30 74.04 13.38
C GLY A 290 5.15 73.82 12.37
N PRO A 291 4.64 74.85 11.67
CA PRO A 291 3.55 74.68 10.71
C PRO A 291 3.83 73.60 9.65
N ALA A 292 2.81 72.83 9.25
CA ALA A 292 2.95 71.76 8.26
C ALA A 292 3.23 72.28 6.83
N THR A 293 2.93 73.55 6.56
CA THR A 293 3.21 74.26 5.31
C THR A 293 3.48 75.74 5.61
N GLY A 294 4.13 76.46 4.68
CA GLY A 294 4.52 77.86 4.86
C GLY A 294 5.90 78.04 5.48
N GLY A 295 6.22 79.27 5.89
CA GLY A 295 7.50 79.61 6.54
C GLY A 295 7.57 79.12 7.99
N ALA A 296 8.78 79.11 8.56
CA ALA A 296 8.99 78.76 9.97
C ALA A 296 8.21 79.71 10.90
N ALA A 297 7.42 79.15 11.82
CA ALA A 297 6.70 79.88 12.86
C ALA A 297 6.76 79.12 14.19
N VAL A 298 6.23 79.74 15.26
CA VAL A 298 6.19 79.14 16.60
C VAL A 298 5.51 77.76 16.55
N PRO A 299 6.14 76.70 17.09
CA PRO A 299 5.55 75.37 17.10
C PRO A 299 4.26 75.32 17.91
N ALA A 300 3.34 74.47 17.48
CA ALA A 300 2.11 74.16 18.18
C ALA A 300 1.95 72.64 18.26
N PHE A 301 1.10 72.16 19.18
CA PHE A 301 0.68 70.77 19.16
C PHE A 301 -0.31 70.57 18.01
N ARG A 302 0.13 69.85 17.00
CA ARG A 302 -0.68 69.51 15.83
C ARG A 302 -0.51 68.04 15.47
N ALA A 303 -1.40 67.53 14.63
CA ALA A 303 -1.21 66.20 14.06
C ALA A 303 0.10 66.14 13.25
N LEU A 304 0.76 64.99 13.30
CA LEU A 304 1.89 64.69 12.43
C LEU A 304 1.38 64.64 10.98
N THR A 305 2.08 65.31 10.08
CA THR A 305 1.80 65.30 8.64
C THR A 305 2.93 64.59 7.89
N ILE A 306 2.68 64.19 6.64
CA ILE A 306 3.70 63.53 5.83
C ILE A 306 4.96 64.40 5.61
N ALA A 307 4.83 65.72 5.67
CA ALA A 307 5.95 66.66 5.49
C ALA A 307 6.90 66.68 6.70
N ASP A 308 6.47 66.14 7.85
CA ASP A 308 7.29 66.01 9.05
C ASP A 308 8.17 64.75 9.03
N LEU A 309 7.91 63.83 8.11
CA LEU A 309 8.67 62.60 7.94
C LEU A 309 9.69 62.77 6.79
N PRO A 310 10.92 62.27 6.92
CA PRO A 310 11.92 62.35 5.86
C PRO A 310 11.43 61.63 4.59
N VAL A 311 11.50 62.33 3.46
CA VAL A 311 11.18 61.77 2.14
C VAL A 311 12.08 60.55 1.86
N ASN A 312 11.48 59.40 1.57
CA ASN A 312 12.09 58.08 1.27
C ASN A 312 12.32 57.12 2.46
N ALA A 313 11.90 57.44 3.69
CA ALA A 313 12.13 56.56 4.85
C ALA A 313 10.90 55.76 5.32
N PHE A 314 9.75 55.91 4.66
CA PHE A 314 8.51 55.25 5.08
C PHE A 314 7.60 54.94 3.91
N ILE A 315 6.79 53.89 4.05
CA ILE A 315 5.76 53.53 3.07
C ILE A 315 4.52 54.37 3.37
N GLN A 316 4.19 55.32 2.48
CA GLN A 316 2.87 55.95 2.54
C GLN A 316 1.80 54.92 2.16
N ASN A 317 0.83 54.68 3.06
CA ASN A 317 -0.33 53.84 2.76
C ASN A 317 -1.34 54.65 1.92
N THR A 318 -1.00 54.89 0.65
CA THR A 318 -1.85 55.60 -0.33
C THR A 318 -2.34 54.64 -1.40
N THR A 319 -3.31 55.07 -2.19
CA THR A 319 -3.81 54.31 -3.35
C THR A 319 -2.94 54.46 -4.60
N THR A 320 -1.87 55.25 -4.55
CA THR A 320 -0.96 55.53 -5.66
C THR A 320 0.38 54.80 -5.48
N THR A 321 0.88 54.15 -6.54
CA THR A 321 2.16 53.44 -6.50
C THR A 321 3.34 54.40 -6.33
N GLN A 322 4.18 54.16 -5.31
CA GLN A 322 5.42 54.91 -5.10
C GLN A 322 6.57 54.24 -5.87
N ALA A 323 7.22 54.98 -6.77
CA ALA A 323 8.19 54.43 -7.73
C ALA A 323 9.56 54.06 -7.14
N SER A 324 9.85 54.43 -5.89
CA SER A 324 11.19 54.37 -5.30
C SER A 324 11.22 53.97 -3.82
N SER A 325 10.14 53.37 -3.30
CA SER A 325 10.07 52.87 -1.92
C SER A 325 10.22 51.35 -1.89
N ASN A 326 11.18 50.84 -1.12
CA ASN A 326 11.32 49.39 -0.89
C ASN A 326 10.43 48.95 0.28
N PHE A 327 9.71 47.84 0.12
CA PHE A 327 9.10 47.10 1.23
C PHE A 327 9.98 45.89 1.54
N ASP A 328 10.92 46.07 2.47
CA ASP A 328 11.83 45.03 2.93
C ASP A 328 11.35 44.44 4.26
N ILE A 329 11.17 43.12 4.32
CA ILE A 329 10.83 42.39 5.55
C ILE A 329 11.97 41.39 5.81
N SER A 330 12.86 41.73 6.73
CA SER A 330 14.01 40.90 7.12
C SER A 330 13.67 39.73 8.07
N GLY A 331 12.38 39.36 8.17
CA GLY A 331 11.85 38.31 9.05
C GLY A 331 10.52 37.75 8.55
N SER A 332 9.76 37.08 9.41
CA SER A 332 8.46 36.49 9.03
C SER A 332 7.35 37.54 8.99
N GLY A 333 7.03 38.05 7.79
CA GLY A 333 5.93 39.00 7.57
C GLY A 333 4.57 38.32 7.36
N VAL A 334 3.49 38.91 7.89
CA VAL A 334 2.10 38.52 7.61
C VAL A 334 1.40 39.69 6.90
N ILE A 335 0.76 39.43 5.76
CA ILE A 335 -0.04 40.42 5.03
C ILE A 335 -1.51 40.23 5.46
N GLY A 336 -2.09 41.26 6.09
CA GLY A 336 -3.42 41.15 6.72
C GLY A 336 -4.61 40.99 5.77
N THR A 337 -4.43 41.32 4.48
CA THR A 337 -5.46 41.13 3.44
C THR A 337 -4.84 40.53 2.17
N THR A 338 -4.66 41.31 1.11
CA THR A 338 -4.22 40.84 -0.22
C THR A 338 -2.85 41.43 -0.58
N LEU A 339 -1.96 40.61 -1.13
CA LEU A 339 -0.73 41.06 -1.79
C LEU A 339 -0.98 41.20 -3.29
N THR A 340 -0.80 42.41 -3.83
CA THR A 340 -0.85 42.66 -5.28
C THR A 340 0.56 42.74 -5.85
N VAL A 341 0.98 41.72 -6.60
CA VAL A 341 2.25 41.72 -7.33
C VAL A 341 2.00 42.24 -8.75
N LYS A 342 2.50 43.43 -9.08
CA LYS A 342 2.37 44.02 -10.42
C LYS A 342 3.43 43.44 -11.37
N GLY A 343 3.08 43.32 -12.65
CA GLY A 343 3.99 42.84 -13.70
C GLY A 343 3.81 41.37 -14.08
N LEU A 344 2.99 40.62 -13.33
CA LEU A 344 2.57 39.27 -13.71
C LEU A 344 1.35 39.31 -14.64
N THR A 345 1.28 38.38 -15.57
CA THR A 345 0.10 38.12 -16.40
C THR A 345 -1.01 37.49 -15.55
N PRO A 346 -2.29 37.87 -15.71
CA PRO A 346 -3.40 37.21 -15.02
C PRO A 346 -3.43 35.70 -15.30
N GLY A 347 -3.53 34.88 -14.25
CA GLY A 347 -3.49 33.42 -14.36
C GLY A 347 -2.09 32.81 -14.25
N SER A 348 -1.02 33.62 -14.20
CA SER A 348 0.31 33.09 -13.92
C SER A 348 0.38 32.40 -12.57
N ILE A 349 1.06 31.25 -12.52
CA ILE A 349 1.50 30.66 -11.27
C ILE A 349 2.92 31.16 -11.01
N PRO A 350 3.13 32.05 -10.02
CA PRO A 350 4.44 32.63 -9.76
C PRO A 350 5.42 31.59 -9.17
N TYR A 351 6.70 31.72 -9.51
CA TYR A 351 7.81 30.98 -8.91
C TYR A 351 8.97 31.92 -8.59
N VAL A 352 9.92 31.47 -7.78
CA VAL A 352 11.15 32.21 -7.49
C VAL A 352 12.13 32.00 -8.64
N GLY A 353 12.39 33.05 -9.41
CA GLY A 353 13.31 33.06 -10.54
C GLY A 353 14.75 33.35 -10.15
N THR A 354 15.58 33.64 -11.15
CA THR A 354 16.98 34.00 -10.92
C THR A 354 17.06 35.30 -10.10
N GLY A 355 17.94 35.31 -9.08
CA GLY A 355 18.08 36.46 -8.17
C GLY A 355 16.94 36.60 -7.15
N ASP A 356 16.26 35.50 -6.84
CA ASP A 356 15.17 35.41 -5.85
C ASP A 356 13.92 36.27 -6.16
N VAL A 357 13.75 36.65 -7.43
CA VAL A 357 12.64 37.50 -7.90
C VAL A 357 11.40 36.64 -8.19
N ILE A 358 10.23 37.08 -7.72
CA ILE A 358 8.94 36.49 -8.14
C ILE A 358 8.79 36.65 -9.66
N SER A 359 8.77 35.53 -10.37
CA SER A 359 8.81 35.42 -11.82
C SER A 359 7.68 34.54 -12.34
N GLU A 360 7.39 34.63 -13.65
CA GLU A 360 6.43 33.77 -14.34
C GLU A 360 7.03 33.15 -15.61
N ASN A 361 6.41 32.06 -16.08
CA ASN A 361 6.72 31.44 -17.37
C ASN A 361 5.49 30.65 -17.83
N ASN A 362 4.56 31.37 -18.46
CA ASN A 362 3.28 30.81 -18.86
C ASN A 362 3.39 29.79 -20.00
N GLY A 363 4.54 29.69 -20.67
CA GLY A 363 4.83 28.61 -21.62
C GLY A 363 5.16 27.28 -20.95
N GLN A 364 5.54 27.29 -19.66
CA GLN A 364 5.93 26.08 -18.91
C GLN A 364 4.90 25.71 -17.84
N LEU A 365 4.32 26.70 -17.15
CA LEU A 365 3.34 26.48 -16.08
C LEU A 365 2.36 27.65 -16.03
N PHE A 366 1.08 27.38 -16.26
CA PHE A 366 0.05 28.42 -16.37
C PHE A 366 -1.29 27.95 -15.78
N TRP A 367 -1.97 28.82 -15.05
CA TRP A 367 -3.36 28.63 -14.65
C TRP A 367 -4.26 29.51 -15.54
N ASP A 368 -5.02 28.89 -16.45
CA ASP A 368 -6.03 29.63 -17.21
C ASP A 368 -7.15 30.02 -16.25
N ALA A 369 -7.09 31.24 -15.72
CA ALA A 369 -8.06 31.76 -14.77
C ALA A 369 -9.47 31.88 -15.36
N THR A 370 -9.60 31.95 -16.68
CA THR A 370 -10.90 32.04 -17.36
C THR A 370 -11.55 30.66 -17.44
N LYS A 371 -10.78 29.61 -17.72
CA LYS A 371 -11.27 28.23 -17.85
C LYS A 371 -11.11 27.38 -16.60
N SER A 372 -10.40 27.86 -15.58
CA SER A 372 -10.01 27.12 -14.37
C SER A 372 -9.23 25.83 -14.67
N LEU A 373 -8.21 25.93 -15.51
CA LEU A 373 -7.42 24.80 -16.02
C LEU A 373 -5.92 25.02 -15.76
N LEU A 374 -5.18 23.95 -15.43
CA LEU A 374 -3.73 23.98 -15.25
C LEU A 374 -3.02 23.48 -16.52
N GLY A 375 -2.21 24.33 -17.15
CA GLY A 375 -1.31 23.98 -18.23
C GLY A 375 0.12 23.75 -17.75
N VAL A 376 0.74 22.65 -18.17
CA VAL A 376 2.16 22.34 -18.03
C VAL A 376 2.73 22.17 -19.44
N GLY A 377 3.68 23.03 -19.83
CA GLY A 377 4.18 23.10 -21.20
C GLY A 377 3.21 23.75 -22.21
N THR A 378 2.09 24.33 -21.76
CA THR A 378 1.12 25.05 -22.59
C THR A 378 0.47 26.20 -21.83
N GLY A 379 0.31 27.35 -22.48
CA GLY A 379 -0.43 28.50 -21.95
C GLY A 379 -1.92 28.51 -22.34
N ALA A 380 -2.38 27.50 -23.07
CA ALA A 380 -3.76 27.40 -23.54
C ALA A 380 -4.35 26.00 -23.26
N PRO A 381 -4.45 25.58 -21.98
CA PRO A 381 -5.03 24.29 -21.65
C PRO A 381 -6.50 24.21 -22.08
N VAL A 382 -6.92 23.04 -22.57
CA VAL A 382 -8.28 22.65 -22.92
C VAL A 382 -8.83 21.56 -21.96
N ASN A 383 -7.99 21.01 -21.08
CA ASN A 383 -8.33 20.05 -20.04
C ASN A 383 -7.96 20.53 -18.63
N LYS A 384 -8.55 19.92 -17.57
CA LYS A 384 -8.34 20.32 -16.15
C LYS A 384 -6.87 20.43 -15.76
N VAL A 385 -6.08 19.45 -16.18
CA VAL A 385 -4.62 19.50 -16.17
C VAL A 385 -4.17 19.03 -17.55
N GLU A 386 -3.56 19.92 -18.33
CA GLU A 386 -3.00 19.58 -19.63
C GLU A 386 -1.48 19.64 -19.57
N ILE A 387 -0.85 18.50 -19.87
CA ILE A 387 0.59 18.39 -19.95
C ILE A 387 0.93 18.23 -21.43
N SER A 388 1.41 19.31 -22.04
CA SER A 388 1.87 19.32 -23.42
C SER A 388 3.35 18.91 -23.49
N GLY A 389 3.74 18.29 -24.61
CA GLY A 389 5.15 17.97 -24.89
C GLY A 389 6.04 19.22 -24.86
N PRO A 390 7.35 19.08 -24.63
CA PRO A 390 8.19 20.20 -24.22
C PRO A 390 8.25 21.30 -25.29
N PRO A 391 8.28 22.60 -24.90
CA PRO A 391 8.23 23.70 -25.87
C PRO A 391 9.50 23.91 -26.70
N THR A 392 10.59 23.15 -26.52
CA THR A 392 11.84 23.36 -27.27
C THR A 392 12.67 22.09 -27.44
N THR A 393 13.45 22.05 -28.54
CA THR A 393 14.34 20.98 -29.00
C THR A 393 15.61 20.76 -28.15
N ALA A 394 15.71 21.35 -26.96
CA ALA A 394 16.99 21.48 -26.22
C ALA A 394 17.13 20.67 -24.92
N ALA A 395 16.27 19.69 -24.64
CA ALA A 395 16.36 18.82 -23.46
C ALA A 395 15.92 17.37 -23.79
N PRO A 396 16.34 16.34 -23.04
CA PRO A 396 16.37 14.93 -23.46
C PRO A 396 15.00 14.23 -23.33
N PHE A 397 13.96 14.85 -23.85
CA PHE A 397 12.62 14.30 -23.87
C PHE A 397 12.33 13.73 -25.26
N SER A 398 11.91 12.47 -25.31
CA SER A 398 11.48 11.83 -26.55
C SER A 398 10.27 12.57 -27.10
N ALA A 399 10.28 12.88 -28.40
CA ALA A 399 9.23 13.62 -29.11
C ALA A 399 7.82 13.01 -28.99
N ASN A 400 7.69 11.80 -28.41
CA ASN A 400 6.46 11.03 -28.33
C ASN A 400 6.00 10.70 -26.89
N THR A 401 6.43 11.46 -25.87
CA THR A 401 5.99 11.23 -24.47
C THR A 401 5.30 12.46 -23.89
N SER A 402 4.02 12.35 -23.50
CA SER A 402 3.16 13.44 -22.95
C SER A 402 3.56 13.96 -21.55
N GLY A 403 4.85 13.99 -21.22
CA GLY A 403 5.40 14.68 -20.04
C GLY A 403 5.05 14.10 -18.65
N LEU A 404 4.03 13.25 -18.50
CA LEU A 404 3.69 12.63 -17.21
C LEU A 404 4.50 11.34 -16.99
N ARG A 405 5.55 11.41 -16.15
CA ARG A 405 6.34 10.25 -15.73
C ARG A 405 6.10 9.92 -14.26
N LEU A 406 5.54 8.75 -13.96
CA LEU A 406 5.42 8.23 -12.60
C LEU A 406 6.67 7.38 -12.26
N THR A 407 7.57 7.89 -11.42
CA THR A 407 8.78 7.18 -10.95
C THR A 407 8.62 6.67 -9.52
N ASN A 408 9.39 5.67 -9.11
CA ASN A 408 9.33 5.06 -7.77
C ASN A 408 7.97 4.46 -7.40
N LEU A 409 7.25 3.89 -8.38
CA LEU A 409 6.19 2.94 -8.08
C LEU A 409 6.85 1.72 -7.42
N ALA A 410 6.69 1.57 -6.10
CA ALA A 410 7.05 0.34 -5.41
C ALA A 410 6.26 -0.84 -6.02
N THR A 411 6.71 -2.08 -5.80
CA THR A 411 5.86 -3.26 -6.02
C THR A 411 4.62 -3.15 -5.12
N ALA A 412 3.60 -2.47 -5.60
CA ALA A 412 2.27 -2.50 -5.04
C ALA A 412 1.64 -3.79 -5.56
N THR A 413 1.36 -4.73 -4.66
CA THR A 413 0.29 -5.70 -4.92
C THR A 413 -0.93 -4.87 -5.31
N PRO A 414 -1.53 -5.05 -6.50
CA PRO A 414 -2.73 -4.32 -6.85
C PRO A 414 -3.73 -4.48 -5.69
N ALA A 415 -4.09 -3.38 -5.03
CA ALA A 415 -5.27 -3.40 -4.17
C ALA A 415 -6.41 -3.94 -5.04
N ALA A 416 -7.16 -4.93 -4.54
CA ALA A 416 -8.18 -5.66 -5.30
C ALA A 416 -8.88 -4.72 -6.29
N ALA A 417 -8.65 -4.95 -7.58
CA ALA A 417 -9.01 -4.00 -8.62
C ALA A 417 -10.49 -3.66 -8.48
N THR A 418 -10.80 -2.44 -8.03
CA THR A 418 -12.01 -1.80 -8.54
C THR A 418 -11.68 -1.57 -10.00
N SER A 419 -12.24 -2.42 -10.86
CA SER A 419 -12.22 -2.51 -12.31
C SER A 419 -11.60 -1.34 -13.09
N LYS A 420 -10.42 -0.79 -12.82
CA LYS A 420 -9.95 0.45 -13.44
C LYS A 420 -8.56 0.28 -14.06
N VAL A 421 -8.37 0.78 -15.27
CA VAL A 421 -7.08 0.83 -15.98
C VAL A 421 -6.78 2.25 -16.41
N LEU A 422 -5.49 2.61 -16.41
CA LEU A 422 -5.00 3.83 -17.05
C LEU A 422 -5.04 3.63 -18.57
N SER A 423 -5.88 4.38 -19.27
CA SER A 423 -6.00 4.36 -20.74
C SER A 423 -5.86 5.78 -21.29
N ILE A 424 -5.68 5.89 -22.60
CA ILE A 424 -5.66 7.17 -23.33
C ILE A 424 -6.91 7.21 -24.20
N ASN A 425 -7.74 8.25 -24.08
CA ASN A 425 -8.93 8.39 -24.93
C ASN A 425 -8.57 8.93 -26.34
N SER A 426 -9.56 9.03 -27.23
CA SER A 426 -9.36 9.52 -28.61
C SER A 426 -8.88 10.97 -28.71
N THR A 427 -8.92 11.72 -27.61
CA THR A 427 -8.41 13.10 -27.50
C THR A 427 -7.04 13.17 -26.85
N GLY A 428 -6.43 12.04 -26.47
CA GLY A 428 -5.09 11.98 -25.89
C GLY A 428 -5.04 12.09 -24.36
N ASP A 429 -6.18 12.08 -23.66
CA ASP A 429 -6.26 12.25 -22.21
C ASP A 429 -5.98 10.93 -21.49
N VAL A 430 -5.13 10.97 -20.45
CA VAL A 430 -4.94 9.84 -19.53
C VAL A 430 -6.16 9.74 -18.61
N ILE A 431 -6.99 8.73 -18.81
CA ILE A 431 -8.20 8.48 -18.05
C ILE A 431 -8.10 7.20 -17.22
N LEU A 432 -8.73 7.22 -16.04
CA LEU A 432 -8.99 6.02 -15.26
C LEU A 432 -10.33 5.44 -15.71
N THR A 433 -10.29 4.60 -16.74
CA THR A 433 -11.51 3.95 -17.27
C THR A 433 -11.82 2.69 -16.49
N ASP A 434 -13.10 2.28 -16.44
CA ASP A 434 -13.38 0.89 -16.11
C ASP A 434 -12.61 0.00 -17.09
N ASN A 435 -11.90 -1.04 -16.61
CA ASN A 435 -11.35 -2.17 -17.35
C ASN A 435 -12.53 -2.77 -18.11
N PRO A 436 -12.73 -2.37 -19.38
CA PRO A 436 -13.85 -2.87 -20.11
C PRO A 436 -13.52 -4.33 -20.32
N ALA A 437 -14.30 -5.24 -19.74
CA ALA A 437 -14.20 -6.67 -19.99
C ALA A 437 -14.28 -7.01 -21.50
N THR A 438 -14.55 -6.01 -22.35
CA THR A 438 -14.62 -6.07 -23.80
C THR A 438 -13.27 -6.01 -24.53
N THR A 439 -12.16 -5.58 -23.93
CA THR A 439 -10.88 -5.43 -24.69
C THR A 439 -9.62 -6.04 -24.07
N ASN A 440 -9.60 -6.41 -22.78
CA ASN A 440 -8.42 -7.01 -22.14
C ASN A 440 -8.64 -8.48 -21.75
N TRP A 441 -7.62 -9.33 -21.94
CA TRP A 441 -7.68 -10.76 -21.61
C TRP A 441 -7.33 -10.99 -20.13
N LEU A 442 -8.22 -11.65 -19.39
CA LEU A 442 -7.87 -12.21 -18.09
C LEU A 442 -7.35 -13.64 -18.27
N THR A 443 -6.36 -14.04 -17.48
CA THR A 443 -5.81 -15.40 -17.50
C THR A 443 -6.82 -16.46 -17.05
N GLY A 444 -7.87 -16.04 -16.32
CA GLY A 444 -9.03 -16.87 -15.96
C GLY A 444 -10.18 -16.83 -16.97
N GLY A 445 -10.04 -16.10 -18.08
CA GLY A 445 -11.09 -15.84 -19.06
C GLY A 445 -12.12 -14.79 -18.61
N ASN A 446 -12.93 -14.32 -19.56
CA ASN A 446 -13.97 -13.30 -19.35
C ASN A 446 -15.37 -13.87 -19.60
N VAL A 447 -16.38 -13.35 -18.91
CA VAL A 447 -17.79 -13.60 -19.24
C VAL A 447 -18.12 -12.73 -20.46
N ALA A 448 -17.99 -13.28 -21.67
CA ALA A 448 -18.18 -12.52 -22.90
C ALA A 448 -19.67 -12.37 -23.24
N THR A 449 -20.08 -11.19 -23.72
CA THR A 449 -21.44 -10.96 -24.26
C THR A 449 -21.47 -10.85 -25.78
N ALA A 450 -20.30 -10.85 -26.43
CA ALA A 450 -20.13 -10.72 -27.88
C ALA A 450 -19.25 -11.84 -28.44
N THR A 451 -19.46 -12.20 -29.71
CA THR A 451 -18.86 -13.37 -30.39
C THR A 451 -17.38 -13.23 -30.77
N GLN A 452 -16.70 -12.17 -30.35
CA GLN A 452 -15.31 -11.89 -30.70
C GLN A 452 -14.52 -11.65 -29.42
N PHE A 453 -14.04 -12.72 -28.81
CA PHE A 453 -13.28 -12.65 -27.57
C PHE A 453 -12.18 -13.71 -27.57
N LEU A 454 -11.09 -13.46 -26.84
CA LEU A 454 -9.99 -14.42 -26.65
C LEU A 454 -9.97 -14.82 -25.16
N GLY A 455 -10.57 -15.98 -24.86
CA GLY A 455 -10.71 -16.54 -23.51
C GLY A 455 -12.09 -16.35 -22.85
N THR A 456 -13.08 -17.17 -23.16
CA THR A 456 -14.41 -17.08 -22.52
C THR A 456 -14.55 -18.05 -21.34
N THR A 457 -15.22 -17.63 -20.26
CA THR A 457 -15.69 -18.54 -19.19
C THR A 457 -17.15 -18.93 -19.36
N ASN A 458 -17.86 -18.30 -20.30
CA ASN A 458 -19.26 -18.52 -20.52
C ASN A 458 -19.54 -19.08 -21.93
N ALA A 459 -20.81 -19.08 -22.23
CA ALA A 459 -21.49 -19.61 -23.38
C ALA A 459 -21.01 -19.24 -24.80
N VAL A 460 -20.07 -18.32 -24.92
CA VAL A 460 -19.79 -17.60 -26.15
C VAL A 460 -18.58 -18.20 -26.85
N ASP A 461 -18.63 -18.24 -28.19
CA ASP A 461 -17.54 -18.80 -28.98
C ASP A 461 -16.30 -17.87 -28.97
N MET A 462 -15.11 -18.46 -28.80
CA MET A 462 -13.82 -17.79 -28.93
C MET A 462 -13.42 -17.71 -30.41
N VAL A 463 -13.65 -16.57 -31.06
CA VAL A 463 -13.43 -16.41 -32.51
C VAL A 463 -12.20 -15.57 -32.81
N VAL A 464 -11.24 -16.16 -33.52
CA VAL A 464 -10.10 -15.48 -34.15
C VAL A 464 -10.47 -15.21 -35.62
N LYS A 465 -10.36 -13.95 -36.06
CA LYS A 465 -10.66 -13.53 -37.44
C LYS A 465 -9.46 -12.90 -38.12
N TYR A 466 -9.41 -13.02 -39.45
CA TYR A 466 -8.52 -12.26 -40.33
C TYR A 466 -9.36 -11.56 -41.41
N ASN A 467 -9.22 -10.24 -41.55
CA ASN A 467 -10.01 -9.43 -42.48
C ASN A 467 -11.53 -9.71 -42.41
N ASN A 468 -12.09 -9.70 -41.19
CA ASN A 468 -13.49 -10.03 -40.88
C ASN A 468 -13.96 -11.47 -41.23
N LYS A 469 -13.06 -12.36 -41.66
CA LYS A 469 -13.36 -13.78 -41.88
C LYS A 469 -12.88 -14.62 -40.70
N GLU A 470 -13.71 -15.57 -40.27
CA GLU A 470 -13.35 -16.53 -39.22
C GLU A 470 -12.20 -17.42 -39.68
N LEU A 471 -11.08 -17.38 -38.95
CA LEU A 471 -9.93 -18.26 -39.16
C LEU A 471 -10.02 -19.48 -38.24
N PHE A 472 -10.25 -19.22 -36.96
CA PHE A 472 -10.33 -20.22 -35.89
C PHE A 472 -11.46 -19.85 -34.95
N LYS A 473 -12.19 -20.85 -34.47
CA LYS A 473 -13.24 -20.68 -33.48
C LYS A 473 -13.23 -21.83 -32.47
N GLY A 474 -12.94 -21.51 -31.22
CA GLY A 474 -13.08 -22.41 -30.08
C GLY A 474 -14.49 -22.28 -29.51
N THR A 475 -15.27 -23.36 -29.47
CA THR A 475 -16.64 -23.32 -28.94
C THR A 475 -16.79 -24.30 -27.79
N ARG A 476 -17.72 -24.00 -26.88
CA ARG A 476 -18.30 -25.07 -26.07
C ARG A 476 -19.02 -26.08 -26.97
N GLY A 477 -19.03 -27.34 -26.52
CA GLY A 477 -19.86 -28.43 -27.02
C GLY A 477 -21.20 -28.01 -27.60
N GLN A 478 -21.70 -28.71 -28.61
CA GLN A 478 -23.10 -28.59 -28.98
C GLN A 478 -23.96 -29.05 -27.79
N THR A 479 -24.96 -28.27 -27.41
CA THR A 479 -25.83 -28.65 -26.28
C THR A 479 -26.72 -29.82 -26.68
N ALA A 480 -27.12 -30.67 -25.71
CA ALA A 480 -27.98 -31.83 -25.94
C ALA A 480 -29.30 -31.52 -26.67
N ALA A 481 -29.77 -30.26 -26.59
CA ALA A 481 -30.98 -29.80 -27.25
C ALA A 481 -30.86 -29.67 -28.79
N GLU A 482 -29.64 -29.57 -29.33
CA GLU A 482 -29.40 -29.32 -30.76
C GLU A 482 -29.03 -30.58 -31.56
N SER A 483 -28.86 -31.73 -30.90
CA SER A 483 -28.42 -32.99 -31.53
C SER A 483 -29.17 -34.25 -31.07
N GLY A 484 -30.17 -34.13 -30.18
CA GLY A 484 -31.01 -35.27 -29.78
C GLY A 484 -30.30 -36.34 -28.92
N GLY A 485 -29.15 -36.01 -28.32
CA GLY A 485 -28.36 -36.93 -27.48
C GLY A 485 -27.90 -36.29 -26.18
N GLY A 486 -28.02 -37.03 -25.07
CA GLY A 486 -27.69 -36.58 -23.73
C GLY A 486 -26.19 -36.35 -23.53
N ASP A 487 -25.85 -35.09 -23.25
CA ASP A 487 -24.62 -34.62 -22.62
C ASP A 487 -23.30 -34.70 -23.41
N PHE A 488 -22.98 -33.60 -24.10
CA PHE A 488 -21.63 -33.30 -24.63
C PHE A 488 -21.07 -31.99 -24.06
N SER A 489 -21.52 -31.58 -22.88
CA SER A 489 -21.12 -30.32 -22.23
C SER A 489 -19.63 -30.25 -21.84
N ALA A 490 -18.90 -31.37 -21.95
CA ALA A 490 -17.50 -31.51 -21.52
C ALA A 490 -16.43 -31.31 -22.62
N TYR A 491 -16.80 -31.19 -23.90
CA TYR A 491 -15.81 -31.13 -24.99
C TYR A 491 -15.79 -29.75 -25.66
N THR A 492 -14.61 -29.12 -25.69
CA THR A 492 -14.34 -27.94 -26.53
C THR A 492 -14.19 -28.36 -27.99
N LEU A 493 -14.90 -27.72 -28.91
CA LEU A 493 -14.73 -27.93 -30.35
C LEU A 493 -13.81 -26.86 -30.93
N THR A 494 -12.97 -27.28 -31.86
CA THR A 494 -12.16 -26.38 -32.69
C THR A 494 -12.70 -26.37 -34.12
N LEU A 495 -13.14 -25.20 -34.55
CA LEU A 495 -13.70 -24.98 -35.88
C LEU A 495 -12.74 -24.10 -36.68
N PHE A 496 -12.43 -24.51 -37.91
CA PHE A 496 -11.55 -23.75 -38.81
C PHE A 496 -12.33 -23.24 -40.02
N ASN A 497 -11.95 -22.04 -40.47
CA ASN A 497 -12.44 -21.45 -41.72
C ASN A 497 -13.99 -21.35 -41.81
N GLY A 498 -14.64 -21.00 -40.70
CA GLY A 498 -16.09 -20.85 -40.62
C GLY A 498 -16.87 -22.16 -40.55
N ALA A 499 -16.23 -23.29 -40.25
CA ALA A 499 -16.90 -24.58 -40.08
C ALA A 499 -18.09 -24.51 -39.09
N GLN A 500 -19.11 -25.32 -39.37
CA GLN A 500 -20.26 -25.50 -38.48
C GLN A 500 -20.03 -26.70 -37.57
N LYS A 501 -20.64 -26.65 -36.39
CA LYS A 501 -20.63 -27.76 -35.43
C LYS A 501 -21.29 -28.98 -36.07
N PHE A 502 -20.70 -30.15 -35.89
CA PHE A 502 -21.24 -31.42 -36.39
C PHE A 502 -20.94 -32.53 -35.39
N ASN A 503 -22.00 -33.12 -34.82
CA ASN A 503 -21.99 -34.35 -34.02
C ASN A 503 -20.84 -34.45 -32.97
N GLY A 504 -20.48 -33.34 -32.32
CA GLY A 504 -19.47 -33.33 -31.26
C GLY A 504 -18.01 -33.58 -31.68
N HIS A 505 -17.66 -33.45 -32.97
CA HIS A 505 -16.28 -33.67 -33.42
C HIS A 505 -15.32 -32.62 -32.82
N PRO A 506 -14.14 -33.04 -32.31
CA PRO A 506 -13.21 -32.12 -31.64
C PRO A 506 -12.56 -31.11 -32.60
N VAL A 507 -12.43 -31.46 -33.88
CA VAL A 507 -11.90 -30.59 -34.93
C VAL A 507 -12.79 -30.70 -36.17
N ILE A 508 -13.21 -29.56 -36.72
CA ILE A 508 -13.95 -29.50 -37.98
C ILE A 508 -13.32 -28.43 -38.87
N ILE A 509 -12.96 -28.81 -40.08
CA ILE A 509 -12.33 -27.94 -41.08
C ILE A 509 -13.29 -27.79 -42.25
N ARG A 510 -13.63 -26.55 -42.61
CA ARG A 510 -14.37 -26.25 -43.84
C ARG A 510 -13.37 -26.00 -44.98
N ALA A 511 -13.52 -26.73 -46.08
CA ALA A 511 -12.77 -26.48 -47.32
C ALA A 511 -13.01 -25.04 -47.80
N ASN A 512 -11.95 -24.35 -48.24
CA ASN A 512 -12.09 -23.05 -48.90
C ASN A 512 -11.99 -23.25 -50.42
N GLY A 513 -13.11 -23.58 -51.05
CA GLY A 513 -13.08 -24.19 -52.38
C GLY A 513 -12.82 -25.69 -52.26
N ASN A 514 -11.86 -26.22 -53.01
CA ASN A 514 -11.61 -27.66 -53.04
C ASN A 514 -10.66 -28.11 -51.91
N ASP A 515 -9.67 -27.30 -51.53
CA ASP A 515 -8.64 -27.70 -50.58
C ASP A 515 -9.11 -27.65 -49.11
N VAL A 516 -8.74 -28.68 -48.35
CA VAL A 516 -9.15 -28.87 -46.94
C VAL A 516 -7.96 -28.74 -46.00
N LEU A 517 -6.93 -29.56 -46.20
CA LEU A 517 -5.78 -29.68 -45.29
C LEU A 517 -4.54 -30.09 -46.06
N ALA A 518 -3.40 -29.46 -45.78
CA ALA A 518 -2.10 -29.82 -46.35
C ALA A 518 -1.13 -30.29 -45.25
N PHE A 519 -0.23 -31.19 -45.65
CA PHE A 519 0.82 -31.75 -44.82
C PHE A 519 2.17 -31.43 -45.46
N GLU A 520 2.97 -30.67 -44.73
CA GLU A 520 4.30 -30.24 -45.15
C GLU A 520 5.37 -31.14 -44.53
N ASP A 521 6.50 -31.28 -45.22
CA ASP A 521 7.70 -31.86 -44.62
C ASP A 521 8.40 -30.85 -43.69
N ALA A 522 9.51 -31.26 -43.06
CA ALA A 522 10.26 -30.41 -42.13
C ALA A 522 10.85 -29.13 -42.78
N ALA A 523 10.89 -29.06 -44.11
CA ALA A 523 11.33 -27.87 -44.85
C ALA A 523 10.16 -26.93 -45.22
N GLY A 524 8.93 -27.26 -44.80
CA GLY A 524 7.73 -26.49 -45.15
C GLY A 524 7.24 -26.75 -46.58
N VAL A 525 7.68 -27.84 -47.23
CA VAL A 525 7.22 -28.19 -48.58
C VAL A 525 6.00 -29.10 -48.48
N PRO A 526 4.84 -28.72 -49.05
CA PRO A 526 3.66 -29.59 -49.08
C PRO A 526 3.96 -30.91 -49.81
N ARG A 527 3.76 -32.04 -49.13
CA ARG A 527 3.93 -33.39 -49.71
C ARG A 527 2.60 -34.06 -49.99
N TRP A 528 1.63 -33.86 -49.11
CA TRP A 528 0.31 -34.41 -49.25
C TRP A 528 -0.73 -33.35 -48.93
N HIS A 529 -1.87 -33.40 -49.59
CA HIS A 529 -3.02 -32.62 -49.19
C HIS A 529 -4.31 -33.39 -49.42
N TRP A 530 -5.35 -32.97 -48.71
CA TRP A 530 -6.70 -33.47 -48.84
C TRP A 530 -7.57 -32.39 -49.45
N ASN A 531 -8.34 -32.76 -50.45
CA ASN A 531 -9.31 -31.88 -51.08
C ASN A 531 -10.63 -32.61 -51.38
N MET A 532 -11.66 -31.82 -51.67
CA MET A 532 -13.01 -32.27 -52.02
C MET A 532 -13.22 -32.22 -53.54
N LEU A 533 -12.32 -32.87 -54.29
CA LEU A 533 -12.39 -32.98 -55.75
C LEU A 533 -13.11 -34.27 -56.20
N GLY A 534 -13.77 -34.24 -57.36
CA GLY A 534 -14.33 -35.45 -57.97
C GLY A 534 -15.58 -36.03 -57.29
N ASN A 535 -16.28 -35.24 -56.46
CA ASN A 535 -17.41 -35.69 -55.64
C ASN A 535 -17.03 -36.72 -54.56
N GLY A 536 -15.93 -36.47 -53.84
CA GLY A 536 -15.50 -37.29 -52.72
C GLY A 536 -14.30 -36.69 -51.98
N LEU A 537 -13.78 -37.41 -50.99
CA LEU A 537 -12.53 -37.06 -50.29
C LEU A 537 -11.35 -37.64 -51.08
N ASN A 538 -10.47 -36.76 -51.52
CA ASN A 538 -9.31 -37.10 -52.33
C ASN A 538 -8.02 -36.90 -51.54
N PHE A 539 -7.21 -37.94 -51.48
CA PHE A 539 -5.85 -37.93 -50.94
C PHE A 539 -4.88 -37.71 -52.10
N VAL A 540 -4.17 -36.59 -52.04
CA VAL A 540 -3.32 -36.12 -53.13
C VAL A 540 -1.88 -36.13 -52.68
N GLU A 541 -0.99 -36.62 -53.54
CA GLU A 541 0.43 -36.34 -53.40
C GLU A 541 0.72 -35.03 -54.13
N THR A 542 1.01 -33.99 -53.36
CA THR A 542 1.08 -32.61 -53.84
C THR A 542 2.13 -32.47 -54.94
N ASN A 543 1.74 -31.87 -56.08
CA ASN A 543 2.57 -31.72 -57.28
C ASN A 543 3.03 -33.03 -57.94
N VAL A 544 2.44 -34.19 -57.56
CA VAL A 544 2.76 -35.49 -58.16
C VAL A 544 1.53 -36.09 -58.84
N GLN A 545 0.50 -36.41 -58.07
CA GLN A 545 -0.70 -37.05 -58.61
C GLN A 545 -1.90 -36.91 -57.66
N ASP A 546 -3.06 -36.60 -58.24
CA ASP A 546 -4.37 -36.71 -57.59
C ASP A 546 -4.84 -38.17 -57.45
N TYR A 547 -5.83 -38.39 -56.58
CA TYR A 547 -6.56 -39.65 -56.47
C TYR A 547 -5.67 -40.85 -56.10
N ARG A 548 -4.59 -40.61 -55.34
CA ARG A 548 -3.78 -41.69 -54.76
C ARG A 548 -4.65 -42.62 -53.93
N LEU A 549 -5.60 -42.03 -53.20
CA LEU A 549 -6.77 -42.69 -52.63
C LEU A 549 -7.96 -41.73 -52.77
N PHE A 550 -9.06 -42.22 -53.32
CA PHE A 550 -10.28 -41.45 -53.50
C PHE A 550 -11.45 -42.18 -52.83
N LEU A 551 -12.15 -41.48 -51.93
CA LEU A 551 -13.34 -41.97 -51.27
C LEU A 551 -14.54 -41.21 -51.85
N GLN A 552 -15.25 -41.85 -52.78
CA GLN A 552 -16.38 -41.25 -53.45
C GLN A 552 -17.54 -41.06 -52.46
N ASN A 553 -18.21 -39.91 -52.53
CA ASN A 553 -19.47 -39.71 -51.82
C ASN A 553 -20.47 -40.80 -52.27
N GLY A 554 -20.95 -41.61 -51.32
CA GLY A 554 -21.84 -42.73 -51.59
C GLY A 554 -21.18 -44.11 -51.55
N GLY A 555 -19.85 -44.23 -51.50
CA GLY A 555 -19.18 -45.42 -50.93
C GLY A 555 -18.16 -46.18 -51.78
N ASN A 556 -17.89 -45.81 -53.04
CA ASN A 556 -16.81 -46.45 -53.81
C ASN A 556 -15.43 -45.87 -53.45
N VAL A 557 -14.39 -46.72 -53.54
CA VAL A 557 -13.00 -46.37 -53.30
C VAL A 557 -12.20 -46.50 -54.60
N GLY A 558 -11.55 -45.42 -55.01
CA GLY A 558 -10.63 -45.39 -56.14
C GLY A 558 -9.17 -45.35 -55.67
N VAL A 559 -8.29 -46.08 -56.34
CA VAL A 559 -6.84 -45.94 -56.22
C VAL A 559 -6.30 -45.61 -57.61
N GLY A 560 -5.78 -44.40 -57.80
CA GLY A 560 -5.36 -43.88 -59.10
C GLY A 560 -6.51 -43.48 -60.04
N THR A 561 -7.74 -43.39 -59.53
CA THR A 561 -8.95 -43.03 -60.30
C THR A 561 -9.97 -42.26 -59.45
N ASN A 562 -10.67 -41.31 -60.06
CA ASN A 562 -11.75 -40.52 -59.44
C ASN A 562 -13.16 -40.96 -59.88
N THR A 563 -13.26 -41.91 -60.79
CA THR A 563 -14.52 -42.49 -61.25
C THR A 563 -14.52 -44.00 -61.01
N PRO A 564 -14.42 -44.46 -59.75
CA PRO A 564 -14.38 -45.89 -59.46
C PRO A 564 -15.68 -46.57 -59.93
N ALA A 565 -15.55 -47.55 -60.82
CA ALA A 565 -16.68 -48.28 -61.41
C ALA A 565 -17.18 -49.45 -60.52
N ALA A 566 -16.48 -49.72 -59.42
CA ALA A 566 -16.81 -50.72 -58.41
C ALA A 566 -16.47 -50.18 -57.01
N LEU A 567 -16.87 -50.91 -55.95
CA LEU A 567 -16.58 -50.54 -54.56
C LEU A 567 -15.08 -50.33 -54.30
N LEU A 568 -14.23 -51.10 -54.97
CA LEU A 568 -12.80 -50.86 -55.06
C LEU A 568 -12.41 -50.92 -56.54
N ASP A 569 -11.87 -49.82 -57.05
CA ASP A 569 -11.36 -49.72 -58.41
C ASP A 569 -9.91 -49.24 -58.36
N VAL A 570 -9.00 -50.05 -58.89
CA VAL A 570 -7.57 -49.75 -58.89
C VAL A 570 -7.14 -49.53 -60.34
N ASN A 571 -6.85 -48.29 -60.68
CA ASN A 571 -6.25 -47.93 -61.95
C ASN A 571 -4.72 -48.10 -61.83
N GLY A 572 -4.28 -49.35 -61.91
CA GLY A 572 -2.89 -49.75 -61.74
C GLY A 572 -2.77 -51.18 -61.27
N THR A 573 -1.65 -51.50 -60.63
CA THR A 573 -1.38 -52.86 -60.13
C THR A 573 -1.89 -53.06 -58.72
N ALA A 574 -2.25 -54.29 -58.37
CA ALA A 574 -2.62 -54.68 -57.00
C ALA A 574 -1.82 -55.89 -56.52
N LYS A 575 -1.50 -55.97 -55.22
CA LYS A 575 -0.90 -57.16 -54.60
C LYS A 575 -1.81 -57.64 -53.47
N LEU A 576 -2.20 -58.91 -53.53
CA LEU A 576 -3.08 -59.53 -52.54
C LEU A 576 -2.25 -60.42 -51.59
N GLY A 577 -2.15 -60.01 -50.33
CA GLY A 577 -1.40 -60.72 -49.28
C GLY A 577 0.10 -60.39 -49.24
N ALA A 578 0.74 -60.65 -48.09
CA ALA A 578 2.14 -60.27 -47.83
C ALA A 578 3.14 -60.95 -48.80
N THR A 579 2.90 -62.21 -49.14
CA THR A 579 3.72 -63.02 -50.08
C THR A 579 3.15 -63.06 -51.50
N GLY A 580 2.07 -62.33 -51.79
CA GLY A 580 1.46 -62.30 -53.12
C GLY A 580 2.38 -61.70 -54.18
N THR A 581 2.17 -62.09 -55.44
CA THR A 581 2.75 -61.43 -56.60
C THR A 581 1.91 -60.21 -56.99
N VAL A 582 2.52 -59.24 -57.64
CA VAL A 582 1.80 -58.08 -58.18
C VAL A 582 0.95 -58.54 -59.36
N LEU A 583 -0.35 -58.25 -59.30
CA LEU A 583 -1.31 -58.43 -60.38
C LEU A 583 -1.36 -57.16 -61.21
N ASN A 584 -1.11 -57.29 -62.50
CA ASN A 584 -1.36 -56.26 -63.51
C ASN A 584 -2.85 -56.20 -63.88
N GLY A 585 -3.58 -57.29 -63.68
CA GLY A 585 -5.04 -57.28 -63.77
C GLY A 585 -5.69 -58.65 -63.69
N VAL A 586 -6.99 -58.64 -63.42
CA VAL A 586 -7.86 -59.83 -63.47
C VAL A 586 -8.96 -59.56 -64.48
N TYR A 587 -8.84 -60.15 -65.67
CA TYR A 587 -9.75 -59.89 -66.79
C TYR A 587 -10.69 -61.06 -66.98
N ARG A 588 -11.99 -60.79 -66.95
CA ARG A 588 -13.02 -61.80 -67.24
C ARG A 588 -13.70 -61.50 -68.56
N ALA A 589 -13.40 -62.30 -69.57
CA ALA A 589 -14.11 -62.33 -70.83
C ALA A 589 -15.31 -63.28 -70.70
N SER A 590 -16.52 -62.72 -70.75
CA SER A 590 -17.74 -63.48 -70.56
C SER A 590 -18.40 -63.83 -71.89
N ASN A 591 -19.07 -64.99 -71.95
CA ASN A 591 -19.90 -65.39 -73.10
C ASN A 591 -19.13 -65.54 -74.43
N ILE A 592 -17.89 -66.00 -74.36
CA ILE A 592 -16.96 -66.16 -75.48
C ILE A 592 -17.27 -67.45 -76.26
N ASN A 593 -17.16 -67.38 -77.58
CA ASN A 593 -17.23 -68.54 -78.48
C ASN A 593 -15.83 -69.09 -78.73
N CYS A 594 -15.74 -70.39 -79.02
CA CYS A 594 -14.57 -70.93 -79.72
C CYS A 594 -14.34 -70.13 -81.02
N PHE A 595 -13.12 -69.63 -81.23
CA PHE A 595 -12.73 -68.91 -82.43
C PHE A 595 -12.32 -69.87 -83.56
N SER A 596 -11.50 -70.87 -83.25
CA SER A 596 -11.07 -71.89 -84.22
C SER A 596 -10.76 -73.21 -83.53
N ILE A 597 -10.92 -74.31 -84.26
CA ILE A 597 -10.54 -75.66 -83.82
C ILE A 597 -9.49 -76.20 -84.80
N ASN A 598 -8.37 -76.70 -84.30
CA ASN A 598 -7.23 -77.19 -85.10
C ASN A 598 -6.79 -76.22 -86.21
N GLY A 599 -6.83 -74.91 -85.93
CA GLY A 599 -6.43 -73.86 -86.88
C GLY A 599 -7.47 -73.49 -87.94
N SER A 600 -8.67 -74.09 -87.93
CA SER A 600 -9.76 -73.74 -88.86
C SER A 600 -10.89 -73.02 -88.13
N THR A 601 -11.33 -71.89 -88.69
CA THR A 601 -12.51 -71.14 -88.21
C THR A 601 -13.82 -71.73 -88.73
N ALA A 602 -13.76 -72.60 -89.74
CA ALA A 602 -14.93 -73.30 -90.29
C ALA A 602 -15.27 -74.57 -89.50
N THR A 603 -14.32 -75.14 -88.74
CA THR A 603 -14.56 -76.31 -87.90
C THR A 603 -15.22 -75.91 -86.59
N THR A 604 -16.43 -76.43 -86.38
CA THR A 604 -17.31 -76.07 -85.27
C THR A 604 -17.30 -77.11 -84.14
N SER A 605 -16.74 -78.29 -84.39
CA SER A 605 -16.74 -79.43 -83.47
C SER A 605 -15.35 -79.98 -83.19
N VAL A 606 -15.17 -80.45 -81.95
CA VAL A 606 -14.01 -81.24 -81.54
C VAL A 606 -14.23 -82.67 -82.03
N PRO A 607 -13.38 -83.20 -82.94
CA PRO A 607 -13.54 -84.54 -83.46
C PRO A 607 -13.36 -85.59 -82.35
N SER A 608 -14.13 -86.68 -82.40
CA SER A 608 -13.89 -87.82 -81.50
C SER A 608 -12.63 -88.55 -81.95
N SER A 609 -11.61 -88.62 -81.10
CA SER A 609 -10.36 -89.32 -81.36
C SER A 609 -9.77 -89.89 -80.07
N ALA A 610 -9.37 -91.16 -80.11
CA ALA A 610 -8.71 -91.84 -79.00
C ALA A 610 -7.21 -91.49 -78.90
N THR A 611 -6.61 -90.94 -79.96
CA THR A 611 -5.16 -90.74 -80.07
C THR A 611 -4.76 -89.29 -80.33
N ALA A 612 -5.71 -88.41 -80.66
CA ALA A 612 -5.45 -87.02 -81.00
C ALA A 612 -6.20 -86.04 -80.11
N THR A 613 -5.54 -84.96 -79.75
CA THR A 613 -6.13 -83.80 -79.08
C THR A 613 -6.63 -82.79 -80.11
N ALA A 614 -7.62 -81.97 -79.75
CA ALA A 614 -7.99 -80.79 -80.52
C ALA A 614 -7.45 -79.52 -79.86
N THR A 615 -6.85 -78.65 -80.67
CA THR A 615 -6.46 -77.31 -80.26
C THR A 615 -7.63 -76.37 -80.48
N VAL A 616 -8.13 -75.76 -79.42
CA VAL A 616 -9.22 -74.80 -79.46
C VAL A 616 -8.67 -73.43 -79.10
N ILE A 617 -8.93 -72.44 -79.96
CA ILE A 617 -8.48 -71.06 -79.75
C ILE A 617 -9.68 -70.21 -79.35
N PHE A 618 -9.46 -69.35 -78.36
CA PHE A 618 -10.36 -68.28 -77.97
C PHE A 618 -9.65 -66.94 -78.15
N ASN A 619 -10.27 -66.04 -78.91
CA ASN A 619 -9.80 -64.66 -79.01
C ASN A 619 -10.53 -63.84 -77.94
N ILE A 620 -9.75 -63.16 -77.12
CA ILE A 620 -10.27 -62.31 -76.06
C ILE A 620 -10.25 -60.86 -76.54
N THR A 621 -11.42 -60.23 -76.60
CA THR A 621 -11.54 -58.81 -76.95
C THR A 621 -11.61 -58.00 -75.66
N GLY A 622 -10.73 -57.00 -75.50
CA GLY A 622 -10.68 -56.17 -74.29
C GLY A 622 -9.27 -55.60 -74.01
N PRO A 623 -8.96 -55.27 -72.75
CA PRO A 623 -7.61 -54.91 -72.30
C PRO A 623 -6.62 -56.03 -72.64
N THR A 624 -5.36 -55.68 -72.94
CA THR A 624 -4.34 -56.64 -73.37
C THR A 624 -4.18 -57.78 -72.36
N VAL A 625 -4.59 -58.98 -72.77
CA VAL A 625 -4.32 -60.24 -72.07
C VAL A 625 -2.93 -60.70 -72.50
N ALA A 626 -1.93 -60.47 -71.67
CA ALA A 626 -0.53 -60.67 -71.99
C ALA A 626 -0.13 -62.15 -72.02
N LEU A 627 0.81 -62.49 -72.91
CA LEU A 627 1.46 -63.81 -72.95
C LEU A 627 1.96 -64.22 -71.55
N GLY A 628 1.63 -65.46 -71.15
CA GLY A 628 2.06 -66.03 -69.87
C GLY A 628 1.06 -65.85 -68.71
N GLY A 629 -0.06 -65.17 -68.92
CA GLY A 629 -1.13 -65.06 -67.92
C GLY A 629 -1.74 -66.42 -67.53
N ASN A 630 -2.19 -66.52 -66.27
CA ASN A 630 -2.88 -67.71 -65.77
C ASN A 630 -4.33 -67.70 -66.25
N VAL A 631 -4.78 -68.81 -66.84
CA VAL A 631 -6.11 -68.90 -67.46
C VAL A 631 -7.02 -69.81 -66.65
N ILE A 632 -8.24 -69.35 -66.41
CA ILE A 632 -9.37 -70.16 -65.96
C ILE A 632 -10.39 -70.18 -67.10
N ILE A 633 -10.75 -71.37 -67.58
CA ILE A 633 -11.79 -71.55 -68.60
C ILE A 633 -12.99 -72.24 -67.96
N ASN A 634 -14.14 -71.58 -67.97
CA ASN A 634 -15.39 -72.10 -67.44
C ASN A 634 -16.43 -72.23 -68.56
N PRO A 635 -16.83 -73.44 -68.98
CA PRO A 635 -17.92 -73.61 -69.93
C PRO A 635 -19.27 -73.23 -69.29
N ARG A 636 -20.16 -72.59 -70.04
CA ARG A 636 -21.55 -72.30 -69.62
C ARG A 636 -22.52 -73.45 -69.94
N PHE A 637 -21.98 -74.64 -70.19
CA PHE A 637 -22.70 -75.85 -70.53
C PHE A 637 -21.94 -77.05 -70.00
N ASP A 638 -22.65 -78.13 -69.70
CA ASP A 638 -22.01 -79.36 -69.24
C ASP A 638 -21.28 -80.04 -70.39
N PHE A 639 -20.05 -80.48 -70.12
CA PHE A 639 -19.36 -81.39 -71.03
C PHE A 639 -20.03 -82.76 -70.97
N PRO A 640 -20.32 -83.40 -72.12
CA PRO A 640 -20.73 -84.79 -72.13
C PRO A 640 -19.63 -85.67 -71.53
N PHE A 641 -20.02 -86.82 -71.01
CA PHE A 641 -19.09 -87.83 -70.51
C PHE A 641 -18.03 -88.12 -71.59
N ASN A 642 -16.74 -87.95 -71.25
CA ASN A 642 -15.58 -88.09 -72.13
C ASN A 642 -15.24 -86.94 -73.11
N LEU A 643 -15.83 -85.75 -72.96
CA LEU A 643 -15.21 -84.51 -73.43
C LEU A 643 -14.44 -83.86 -72.27
N ARG A 644 -13.14 -83.62 -72.45
CA ARG A 644 -12.26 -83.12 -71.38
C ARG A 644 -11.42 -81.94 -71.87
N LEU A 645 -11.37 -80.87 -71.08
CA LEU A 645 -10.35 -79.82 -71.20
C LEU A 645 -9.11 -80.28 -70.43
N ILE A 646 -7.97 -80.42 -71.12
CA ILE A 646 -6.75 -80.99 -70.53
C ILE A 646 -5.66 -79.95 -70.23
N SER A 647 -5.65 -78.81 -70.94
CA SER A 647 -4.77 -77.70 -70.62
C SER A 647 -5.28 -76.39 -71.21
N SER A 648 -4.85 -75.29 -70.61
CA SER A 648 -5.13 -73.93 -71.10
C SER A 648 -3.94 -73.02 -70.81
N ARG A 649 -3.64 -72.11 -71.73
CA ARG A 649 -2.68 -71.03 -71.52
C ARG A 649 -3.00 -69.84 -72.41
N VAL A 650 -2.50 -68.66 -72.05
CA VAL A 650 -2.36 -67.57 -73.01
C VAL A 650 -1.17 -67.91 -73.91
N SER A 651 -1.40 -68.10 -75.21
CA SER A 651 -0.38 -68.55 -76.17
C SER A 651 0.22 -67.41 -77.00
N ALA A 652 -0.49 -66.30 -77.08
CA ALA A 652 -0.06 -64.99 -77.59
C ALA A 652 -0.98 -63.93 -76.97
N ASP A 653 -0.62 -62.65 -77.08
CA ASP A 653 -1.48 -61.58 -76.56
C ASP A 653 -2.92 -61.72 -77.10
N ASN A 654 -3.90 -61.60 -76.20
CA ASN A 654 -5.33 -61.75 -76.47
C ASN A 654 -5.75 -63.13 -77.01
N THR A 655 -4.87 -64.12 -77.00
CA THR A 655 -5.11 -65.45 -77.56
C THR A 655 -4.97 -66.51 -76.48
N VAL A 656 -6.10 -67.13 -76.11
CA VAL A 656 -6.12 -68.26 -75.19
C VAL A 656 -6.22 -69.54 -76.00
N THR A 657 -5.26 -70.44 -75.79
CA THR A 657 -5.29 -71.78 -76.37
C THR A 657 -5.67 -72.79 -75.30
N ALA A 658 -6.68 -73.58 -75.63
CA ALA A 658 -7.18 -74.68 -74.83
C ALA A 658 -7.02 -76.00 -75.60
N ILE A 659 -6.63 -77.06 -74.92
CA ILE A 659 -6.51 -78.38 -75.53
C ILE A 659 -7.64 -79.27 -75.02
N PHE A 660 -8.37 -79.87 -75.96
CA PHE A 660 -9.49 -80.76 -75.68
C PHE A 660 -9.17 -82.18 -76.11
N VAL A 661 -9.70 -83.14 -75.36
CA VAL A 661 -9.80 -84.55 -75.76
C VAL A 661 -11.27 -84.90 -75.81
N ASN A 662 -11.68 -85.52 -76.92
CA ASN A 662 -13.04 -86.01 -77.09
C ASN A 662 -13.00 -87.50 -77.43
N THR A 663 -13.50 -88.34 -76.54
CA THR A 663 -13.69 -89.78 -76.78
C THR A 663 -15.15 -90.18 -76.57
N THR A 664 -16.09 -89.30 -76.88
CA THR A 664 -17.54 -89.55 -76.77
C THR A 664 -18.07 -90.51 -77.85
N GLY A 665 -17.27 -90.81 -78.88
CA GLY A 665 -17.69 -91.62 -80.04
C GLY A 665 -18.26 -90.79 -81.20
N SER A 666 -18.44 -89.47 -81.03
CA SER A 666 -18.89 -88.55 -82.08
C SER A 666 -18.27 -87.16 -81.93
N ALA A 667 -18.20 -86.39 -83.02
CA ALA A 667 -17.71 -85.02 -82.94
C ALA A 667 -18.66 -84.16 -82.08
N PHE A 668 -18.12 -83.34 -81.17
CA PHE A 668 -18.93 -82.50 -80.29
C PHE A 668 -18.74 -81.02 -80.62
N SER A 669 -19.84 -80.32 -80.93
CA SER A 669 -19.78 -78.90 -81.27
C SER A 669 -19.46 -78.03 -80.04
N LEU A 670 -18.42 -77.22 -80.15
CA LEU A 670 -18.10 -76.15 -79.18
C LEU A 670 -18.61 -74.79 -79.64
N SER A 671 -19.34 -74.74 -80.74
CA SER A 671 -19.94 -73.54 -81.29
C SER A 671 -21.45 -73.71 -81.51
N GLY A 672 -22.17 -72.60 -81.58
CA GLY A 672 -23.63 -72.56 -81.74
C GLY A 672 -24.37 -72.04 -80.51
N THR A 673 -25.70 -72.02 -80.58
CA THR A 673 -26.57 -71.52 -79.51
C THR A 673 -26.32 -72.27 -78.20
N GLY A 674 -25.98 -71.54 -77.14
CA GLY A 674 -25.69 -72.10 -75.81
C GLY A 674 -24.27 -72.68 -75.60
N LYS A 675 -23.40 -72.71 -76.61
CA LYS A 675 -22.01 -73.18 -76.48
C LYS A 675 -21.07 -72.00 -76.24
N ARG A 676 -20.98 -71.57 -74.98
CA ARG A 676 -20.30 -70.34 -74.54
C ARG A 676 -19.36 -70.62 -73.38
N PHE A 677 -18.31 -69.82 -73.26
CA PHE A 677 -17.29 -69.92 -72.22
C PHE A 677 -17.11 -68.58 -71.51
N ASP A 678 -16.84 -68.64 -70.21
CA ASP A 678 -16.26 -67.54 -69.47
C ASP A 678 -14.77 -67.83 -69.28
N ILE A 679 -13.93 -66.91 -69.73
CA ILE A 679 -12.49 -67.03 -69.65
C ILE A 679 -11.98 -65.93 -68.74
N THR A 680 -11.35 -66.31 -67.64
CA THR A 680 -10.67 -65.37 -66.74
C THR A 680 -9.18 -65.49 -66.93
N VAL A 681 -8.49 -64.38 -67.13
CA VAL A 681 -7.04 -64.32 -67.15
C VAL A 681 -6.54 -63.46 -66.00
N ILE A 682 -5.61 -64.01 -65.24
CA ILE A 682 -4.94 -63.36 -64.12
C ILE A 682 -3.49 -63.12 -64.54
N GLN A 683 -3.09 -61.85 -64.56
CA GLN A 683 -1.76 -61.40 -65.02
C GLN A 683 -1.15 -60.34 -64.12
#